data_AF-A0A7V4HFX5-F1
#
_entry.id   AF-A0A7V4HFX5-F1
#
_cell.length_a   1.000
_cell.length_b   1.000
_cell.length_c   1.000
_cell.angle_alpha   90.00
_cell.angle_beta   90.00
_cell.angle_gamma   90.00
#
_symmetry.space_group_name_H-M   'P 1'
#
loop_
_entity.id
_entity.type
_entity.pdbx_description
1 polymer ?
#
loop_
_entity_poly.entity_id
_entity_poly.type
_entity_poly.pdbx_seq_one_letter_code
_entity_poly.pdbx_strand_id
1 'polypeptide(L)'
;MSARSNPDSKLEKRRTAETGKSQMGEAFGLCCVVCVFLCGFLRFAAATETENNVLHVLPAPGSVTIDGRFDDWDLSGGVFACGDVENQRENYSVWFHAMYDTGRIYFLARWKDETPLDNRYQSVTGMGFNNDCLQFRCVVFPGTEKERVVHWTLWRGCDGVDVMNVHYGSFGRNSPYARDADAKESGASMAFSVDSDGRGYVQEAAIPWLVFTDGQGTLKAGDRMGFTLEPNWTLPAARLTIKDILRPGAPDRVFTFMSDQSWGSAILENKGRIKPPPVRLTDGRTFDVRMESGLPAVQWAGLIRPRDLRGFIPIRFTMPVDGYVSVLIRNAEGAVVRQLLSCDFFPKGPAEVKWDGLGTGFYRNPGTELPAGKYTWSGIYHKGIGLRLRGWACNGGIPWYNGPGTGWGGDHGAPITCAAYGDKVVLGWSGAEAGSAVVVCDLDGRVKWTYSSGGMCGCGFVGVDSNAIYVVEEKNFDPSKQVGFYRLEHERPMMITGGALPGRIPACTGFDAADGLLFFSVWSNNEIRVMNASDGAIVKTINVPSPACLDAVSRDVVYVLSCRRTLLRINPAAGEIRTLADNLPEAHGVAAGADGRIYVGTRGGDNRVLIFGDDGTPRGAIGRQGERAAGPWAPEQMKNIEALAVDRNGRLWVMEHEMSPKRIVVWNTASGALEQELFGP
;
A
#
# COMPACT_ATOMS: atom_id res chain seq x y z
N MET A 1 56.21 -27.97 -55.83
CA MET A 1 56.03 -26.52 -55.94
C MET A 1 54.64 -26.18 -55.43
N SER A 2 54.56 -25.18 -54.54
CA SER A 2 53.43 -24.31 -54.14
C SER A 2 51.98 -24.78 -54.37
N ALA A 3 51.01 -24.54 -53.49
CA ALA A 3 50.97 -23.95 -52.15
C ALA A 3 49.52 -24.04 -51.64
N ARG A 4 49.38 -24.26 -50.32
CA ARG A 4 48.31 -23.81 -49.41
C ARG A 4 46.87 -24.32 -49.61
N SER A 5 46.44 -25.17 -48.68
CA SER A 5 45.29 -24.87 -47.81
C SER A 5 45.36 -25.71 -46.52
N ASN A 6 45.09 -25.07 -45.38
CA ASN A 6 44.92 -25.62 -44.03
C ASN A 6 43.98 -24.62 -43.28
N PRO A 7 43.24 -24.97 -42.21
CA PRO A 7 43.02 -26.29 -41.60
C PRO A 7 41.53 -26.65 -41.33
N ASP A 8 41.33 -27.93 -40.97
CA ASP A 8 40.42 -28.50 -39.96
C ASP A 8 38.93 -28.10 -39.96
N SER A 9 38.01 -28.94 -40.43
CA SER A 9 37.55 -30.28 -39.98
C SER A 9 36.54 -30.27 -38.82
N LYS A 10 35.31 -30.66 -39.20
CA LYS A 10 34.15 -31.16 -38.42
C LYS A 10 33.14 -30.15 -37.88
N LEU A 11 32.29 -29.70 -38.82
CA LEU A 11 30.89 -29.30 -38.60
C LEU A 11 29.94 -30.50 -38.83
N GLU A 12 28.72 -30.33 -38.30
CA GLU A 12 27.45 -31.09 -38.46
C GLU A 12 27.05 -31.88 -37.20
N LYS A 13 25.88 -31.68 -36.58
CA LYS A 13 24.54 -31.42 -37.14
C LYS A 13 23.66 -30.62 -36.17
N ARG A 14 22.94 -29.61 -36.67
CA ARG A 14 21.46 -29.62 -36.80
C ARG A 14 20.94 -28.27 -37.37
N ARG A 15 20.48 -28.34 -38.63
CA ARG A 15 19.42 -27.51 -39.24
C ARG A 15 18.08 -27.80 -38.51
N THR A 16 17.05 -26.95 -38.45
CA THR A 16 16.30 -26.22 -39.50
C THR A 16 15.44 -25.11 -38.83
N ALA A 17 15.54 -23.83 -39.27
CA ALA A 17 14.63 -23.10 -40.19
C ALA A 17 13.30 -22.64 -39.52
N GLU A 18 13.12 -21.34 -39.22
CA GLU A 18 12.43 -20.29 -40.04
C GLU A 18 10.89 -20.46 -40.03
N THR A 19 10.00 -19.47 -39.91
CA THR A 19 9.99 -18.00 -40.09
C THR A 19 8.69 -17.42 -39.50
N GLY A 20 8.66 -16.11 -39.22
CA GLY A 20 7.40 -15.39 -38.94
C GLY A 20 7.56 -14.03 -38.26
N LYS A 21 8.31 -13.10 -38.85
CA LYS A 21 8.34 -11.68 -38.44
C LYS A 21 7.12 -10.94 -39.01
N SER A 22 6.42 -10.18 -38.17
CA SER A 22 5.69 -8.99 -38.61
C SER A 22 5.66 -7.92 -37.52
N GLN A 23 6.16 -6.74 -37.87
CA GLN A 23 5.75 -5.40 -37.43
C GLN A 23 5.46 -5.15 -35.94
N MET A 24 6.49 -4.85 -35.14
CA MET A 24 6.32 -4.09 -33.88
C MET A 24 7.61 -3.40 -33.39
N GLY A 25 8.53 -3.08 -34.31
CA GLY A 25 9.91 -2.66 -33.96
C GLY A 25 10.27 -1.19 -34.14
N GLU A 26 9.45 -0.37 -34.82
CA GLU A 26 9.86 0.99 -35.23
C GLU A 26 9.09 2.12 -34.53
N ALA A 27 8.13 1.82 -33.65
CA ALA A 27 7.39 2.84 -32.88
C ALA A 27 8.07 3.27 -31.56
N PHE A 28 9.08 2.53 -31.08
CA PHE A 28 9.72 2.80 -29.77
C PHE A 28 11.01 3.64 -29.84
N GLY A 29 11.58 3.84 -31.03
CA GLY A 29 12.88 4.52 -31.19
C GLY A 29 12.82 6.04 -31.33
N LEU A 30 11.64 6.63 -31.61
CA LEU A 30 11.52 8.05 -31.97
C LEU A 30 10.99 8.95 -30.84
N CYS A 31 10.40 8.38 -29.77
CA CYS A 31 9.95 9.15 -28.60
C CYS A 31 11.09 9.52 -27.62
N CYS A 32 12.21 8.77 -27.61
CA CYS A 32 13.28 8.97 -26.64
C CYS A 32 14.31 10.06 -27.02
N VAL A 33 14.32 10.54 -28.26
CA VAL A 33 15.34 11.50 -28.75
C VAL A 33 14.84 12.95 -28.75
N VAL A 34 13.53 13.20 -28.66
CA VAL A 34 12.96 14.56 -28.65
C VAL A 34 12.88 15.17 -27.23
N CYS A 35 12.97 14.38 -26.17
CA CYS A 35 12.94 14.89 -24.78
C CYS A 35 14.27 15.43 -24.25
N VAL A 36 15.40 15.23 -24.96
CA VAL A 36 16.74 15.51 -24.40
C VAL A 36 17.27 16.92 -24.71
N PHE A 37 16.66 17.68 -25.62
CA PHE A 37 17.14 19.03 -26.00
C PHE A 37 16.36 20.23 -25.42
N LEU A 38 15.43 20.01 -24.48
CA LEU A 38 14.65 21.08 -23.84
C LEU A 38 15.01 21.35 -22.36
N CYS A 39 16.05 20.72 -21.82
CA CYS A 39 16.50 20.89 -20.43
C CYS A 39 17.44 22.09 -20.21
N GLY A 40 17.31 23.15 -21.02
CA GLY A 40 18.01 24.42 -20.82
C GLY A 40 17.02 25.50 -20.37
N PHE A 41 16.96 25.76 -19.06
CA PHE A 41 16.20 26.85 -18.44
C PHE A 41 14.66 26.72 -18.39
N LEU A 42 14.16 25.72 -17.66
CA LEU A 42 12.78 25.71 -17.16
C LEU A 42 12.80 26.01 -15.65
N ARG A 43 12.18 27.13 -15.22
CA ARG A 43 11.77 27.29 -13.82
C ARG A 43 10.47 26.49 -13.65
N PHE A 44 10.61 25.25 -13.20
CA PHE A 44 9.51 24.41 -12.75
C PHE A 44 8.74 25.11 -11.61
N ALA A 45 7.47 24.76 -11.41
CA ALA A 45 6.86 24.90 -10.09
C ALA A 45 7.79 24.16 -9.13
N ALA A 46 8.58 24.92 -8.38
CA ALA A 46 9.70 24.35 -7.67
C ALA A 46 9.15 23.70 -6.41
N ALA A 47 9.34 22.38 -6.28
CA ALA A 47 8.96 21.67 -5.07
C ALA A 47 9.63 22.34 -3.86
N THR A 48 8.90 22.42 -2.76
CA THR A 48 9.37 23.01 -1.50
C THR A 48 9.68 21.92 -0.48
N GLU A 49 9.90 20.69 -0.95
CA GLU A 49 10.38 19.58 -0.15
C GLU A 49 11.78 19.90 0.40
N THR A 50 12.04 19.45 1.63
CA THR A 50 13.35 19.58 2.26
C THR A 50 14.42 18.74 1.55
N GLU A 51 15.63 19.28 1.52
CA GLU A 51 16.81 18.69 0.86
C GLU A 51 18.02 18.78 1.79
N ASN A 52 17.91 18.10 2.93
CA ASN A 52 19.01 17.98 3.88
C ASN A 52 19.99 16.91 3.36
N ASN A 53 21.27 17.08 3.71
CA ASN A 53 22.33 16.17 3.25
C ASN A 53 23.12 15.54 4.41
N VAL A 54 23.02 16.13 5.60
CA VAL A 54 23.82 15.76 6.77
C VAL A 54 22.94 15.77 8.02
N LEU A 55 23.04 14.70 8.79
CA LEU A 55 22.58 14.61 10.17
C LEU A 55 23.77 14.81 11.12
N HIS A 56 23.60 15.63 12.16
CA HIS A 56 24.60 15.81 13.21
C HIS A 56 24.19 14.97 14.43
N VAL A 57 24.98 13.93 14.74
CA VAL A 57 24.78 13.05 15.90
C VAL A 57 25.61 13.60 17.06
N LEU A 58 24.96 14.15 18.08
CA LEU A 58 25.65 14.87 19.15
C LEU A 58 26.05 13.95 20.32
N PRO A 59 27.12 14.25 21.07
CA PRO A 59 27.37 13.53 22.32
C PRO A 59 26.25 13.85 23.32
N ALA A 60 25.71 12.83 23.98
CA ALA A 60 24.67 13.01 24.99
C ALA A 60 25.17 13.92 26.12
N PRO A 61 24.39 14.94 26.54
CA PRO A 61 24.83 15.88 27.59
C PRO A 61 24.88 15.25 28.98
N GLY A 62 24.25 14.09 29.15
CA GLY A 62 24.17 13.30 30.38
C GLY A 62 23.47 11.96 30.11
N SER A 63 22.92 11.35 31.15
CA SER A 63 22.09 10.15 31.00
C SER A 63 20.82 10.48 30.22
N VAL A 64 20.48 9.61 29.26
CA VAL A 64 19.28 9.74 28.42
C VAL A 64 18.22 8.75 28.90
N THR A 65 17.01 9.23 29.17
CA THR A 65 15.85 8.43 29.55
C THR A 65 14.95 8.24 28.34
N ILE A 66 14.43 7.02 28.13
CA ILE A 66 13.53 6.72 27.01
C ILE A 66 12.11 6.65 27.55
N ASP A 67 11.48 7.81 27.69
CA ASP A 67 10.13 7.98 28.21
C ASP A 67 9.21 8.80 27.29
N GLY A 68 9.69 9.17 26.09
CA GLY A 68 8.95 9.97 25.13
C GLY A 68 8.99 11.46 25.44
N ARG A 69 10.02 11.92 26.18
CA ARG A 69 10.26 13.32 26.53
C ARG A 69 11.70 13.68 26.27
N PHE A 70 11.90 14.89 25.77
CA PHE A 70 13.19 15.30 25.23
C PHE A 70 13.92 16.34 26.10
N ASP A 71 13.62 16.42 27.41
CA ASP A 71 14.20 17.42 28.32
C ASP A 71 15.71 17.24 28.55
N ASP A 72 16.20 16.02 28.38
CA ASP A 72 17.61 15.61 28.49
C ASP A 72 18.35 15.62 27.14
N TRP A 73 17.70 16.05 26.06
CA TRP A 73 18.29 16.08 24.72
C TRP A 73 19.00 17.40 24.40
N ASP A 74 20.09 17.28 23.65
CA ASP A 74 20.64 18.39 22.89
C ASP A 74 20.00 18.46 21.50
N LEU A 75 19.05 19.39 21.32
CA LEU A 75 18.30 19.54 20.08
C LEU A 75 19.00 20.37 19.00
N SER A 76 20.23 20.85 19.27
CA SER A 76 20.94 21.77 18.36
C SER A 76 21.40 21.13 17.05
N GLY A 77 21.47 19.80 16.98
CA GLY A 77 21.83 19.03 15.79
C GLY A 77 20.64 18.62 14.92
N GLY A 78 19.43 19.02 15.30
CA GLY A 78 18.20 18.59 14.65
C GLY A 78 18.11 18.94 13.17
N VAL A 79 17.50 18.03 12.41
CA VAL A 79 17.13 18.21 11.00
C VAL A 79 15.62 18.30 10.89
N PHE A 80 15.13 19.30 10.16
CA PHE A 80 13.71 19.44 9.84
C PHE A 80 13.42 18.81 8.47
N ALA A 81 12.49 17.87 8.42
CA ALA A 81 12.07 17.19 7.19
C ALA A 81 10.58 17.41 6.91
N CYS A 82 10.25 17.79 5.67
CA CYS A 82 8.88 18.05 5.20
C CYS A 82 8.77 17.88 3.68
N GLY A 83 7.72 17.18 3.22
CA GLY A 83 7.45 16.90 1.80
C GLY A 83 7.04 18.13 0.98
N ASP A 84 6.40 19.10 1.64
CA ASP A 84 6.00 20.39 1.09
C ASP A 84 5.97 21.40 2.22
N VAL A 85 7.04 22.18 2.37
CA VAL A 85 7.18 23.12 3.48
C VAL A 85 6.15 24.24 3.44
N GLU A 86 5.66 24.61 2.25
CA GLU A 86 4.68 25.68 2.11
C GLU A 86 3.30 25.24 2.65
N ASN A 87 2.89 24.00 2.34
CA ASN A 87 1.54 23.52 2.62
C ASN A 87 1.43 22.53 3.79
N GLN A 88 2.48 21.79 4.11
CA GLN A 88 2.42 20.63 5.02
C GLN A 88 3.21 20.79 6.31
N ARG A 89 4.08 21.79 6.46
CA ARG A 89 4.99 21.89 7.62
C ARG A 89 4.31 21.86 9.00
N GLU A 90 3.07 22.31 9.10
CA GLU A 90 2.30 22.36 10.36
C GLU A 90 1.48 21.08 10.62
N ASN A 91 1.33 20.22 9.62
CA ASN A 91 0.44 19.05 9.65
C ASN A 91 1.20 17.73 9.48
N TYR A 92 2.23 17.70 8.64
CA TYR A 92 3.03 16.53 8.28
C TYR A 92 4.50 16.92 8.13
N SER A 93 5.19 16.99 9.26
CA SER A 93 6.62 17.26 9.31
C SER A 93 7.25 16.59 10.52
N VAL A 94 8.57 16.46 10.49
CA VAL A 94 9.31 15.89 11.62
C VAL A 94 10.59 16.67 11.87
N TRP A 95 10.85 16.93 13.16
CA TRP A 95 12.19 17.26 13.64
C TRP A 95 12.88 15.98 14.06
N PHE A 96 13.96 15.62 13.38
CA PHE A 96 14.75 14.43 13.64
C PHE A 96 16.09 14.78 14.29
N HIS A 97 16.41 14.12 15.39
CA HIS A 97 17.61 14.33 16.20
C HIS A 97 18.30 13.01 16.46
N ALA A 98 19.61 13.07 16.68
CA ALA A 98 20.37 11.92 17.11
C ALA A 98 21.44 12.31 18.13
N MET A 99 21.65 11.45 19.12
CA MET A 99 22.73 11.57 20.09
C MET A 99 23.50 10.26 20.22
N TYR A 100 24.64 10.28 20.89
CA TYR A 100 25.38 9.07 21.23
C TYR A 100 26.12 9.18 22.57
N ASP A 101 26.38 8.03 23.17
CA ASP A 101 27.35 7.86 24.24
C ASP A 101 28.24 6.64 23.97
N THR A 102 29.00 6.19 24.97
CA THR A 102 29.91 5.05 24.84
C THR A 102 29.21 3.71 24.57
N GLY A 103 27.96 3.55 25.00
CA GLY A 103 27.20 2.30 24.90
C GLY A 103 26.10 2.31 23.84
N ARG A 104 25.52 3.47 23.53
CA ARG A 104 24.30 3.59 22.72
C ARG A 104 24.36 4.74 21.72
N ILE A 105 23.59 4.57 20.65
CA ILE A 105 23.12 5.66 19.80
C ILE A 105 21.64 5.89 20.08
N TYR A 106 21.21 7.15 20.05
CA TYR A 106 19.87 7.59 20.37
C TYR A 106 19.26 8.31 19.19
N PHE A 107 17.96 8.10 18.95
CA PHE A 107 17.19 8.81 17.94
C PHE A 107 15.93 9.41 18.56
N LEU A 108 15.60 10.64 18.18
CA LEU A 108 14.40 11.36 18.60
C LEU A 108 13.71 11.92 17.35
N ALA A 109 12.43 11.65 17.22
CA ALA A 109 11.56 12.23 16.22
C ALA A 109 10.43 12.99 16.94
N ARG A 110 10.29 14.28 16.62
CA ARG A 110 9.17 15.12 17.08
C ARG A 110 8.27 15.42 15.90
N TRP A 111 7.09 14.82 15.92
CA TRP A 111 6.19 14.71 14.78
C TRP A 111 5.11 15.79 14.80
N LYS A 112 4.80 16.34 13.64
CA LYS A 112 3.48 16.91 13.34
C LYS A 112 2.70 15.88 12.56
N ASP A 113 1.53 15.54 13.09
CA ASP A 113 0.67 14.49 12.59
C ASP A 113 -0.78 14.80 12.96
N GLU A 114 -1.71 14.66 12.03
CA GLU A 114 -3.13 14.86 12.30
C GLU A 114 -3.82 13.63 12.90
N THR A 115 -3.18 12.45 12.80
CA THR A 115 -3.69 11.17 13.31
C THR A 115 -2.59 10.41 14.06
N PRO A 116 -2.04 10.97 15.15
CA PRO A 116 -0.84 10.44 15.80
C PRO A 116 -1.02 8.99 16.29
N LEU A 117 -0.12 8.10 15.84
CA LEU A 117 -0.07 6.68 16.18
C LEU A 117 -1.30 5.87 15.70
N ASP A 118 -1.97 6.30 14.63
CA ASP A 118 -3.14 5.62 14.03
C ASP A 118 -2.73 4.44 13.12
N ASN A 119 -1.84 3.58 13.62
CA ASN A 119 -1.38 2.41 12.90
C ASN A 119 -2.51 1.38 12.72
N ARG A 120 -2.64 0.81 11.52
CA ARG A 120 -3.73 -0.14 11.18
C ARG A 120 -3.36 -1.59 11.41
N TYR A 121 -2.07 -1.91 11.33
CA TYR A 121 -1.56 -3.26 11.38
C TYR A 121 -1.07 -3.62 12.79
N GLN A 122 -1.16 -4.90 13.14
CA GLN A 122 -0.60 -5.43 14.38
C GLN A 122 0.91 -5.60 14.28
N SER A 123 1.58 -5.53 15.42
CA SER A 123 3.04 -5.65 15.55
C SER A 123 3.64 -6.84 14.78
N VAL A 124 2.99 -8.00 14.85
CA VAL A 124 3.41 -9.27 14.24
C VAL A 124 3.44 -9.26 12.71
N THR A 125 2.70 -8.37 12.06
CA THR A 125 2.62 -8.30 10.59
C THR A 125 3.95 -7.88 9.96
N GLY A 126 4.79 -7.13 10.68
CA GLY A 126 5.98 -6.49 10.13
C GLY A 126 5.69 -5.34 9.16
N MET A 127 4.43 -4.88 9.05
CA MET A 127 3.97 -3.87 8.09
C MET A 127 4.01 -2.44 8.62
N GLY A 128 4.84 -2.15 9.63
CA GLY A 128 4.93 -0.82 10.23
C GLY A 128 5.22 0.30 9.22
N PHE A 129 5.96 -0.02 8.16
CA PHE A 129 6.26 0.92 7.07
C PHE A 129 5.02 1.43 6.32
N ASN A 130 3.83 0.82 6.49
CA ASN A 130 2.62 1.22 5.78
C ASN A 130 1.80 2.29 6.51
N ASN A 131 2.23 2.73 7.69
CA ASN A 131 1.53 3.68 8.55
C ASN A 131 2.56 4.53 9.34
N ASP A 132 2.17 5.10 10.48
CA ASP A 132 3.01 5.94 11.36
C ASP A 132 4.23 5.14 11.83
N CYS A 133 5.37 5.44 11.22
CA CYS A 133 6.63 4.82 11.60
C CYS A 133 7.83 5.68 11.26
N LEU A 134 8.84 5.56 12.11
CA LEU A 134 10.18 6.06 11.82
C LEU A 134 10.96 4.96 11.08
N GLN A 135 11.32 5.21 9.83
CA GLN A 135 12.37 4.45 9.17
C GLN A 135 13.59 5.31 8.97
N PHE A 136 14.75 4.69 9.12
CA PHE A 136 16.01 5.27 8.70
C PHE A 136 16.95 4.15 8.27
N ARG A 137 17.96 4.51 7.48
CA ARG A 137 18.87 3.54 6.87
C ARG A 137 20.27 4.08 6.92
N CYS A 138 21.22 3.18 7.16
CA CYS A 138 22.60 3.53 7.45
C CYS A 138 23.56 2.69 6.63
N VAL A 139 24.71 3.28 6.29
CA VAL A 139 25.92 2.52 5.93
C VAL A 139 26.93 2.79 7.04
N VAL A 140 27.09 1.84 7.96
CA VAL A 140 28.07 1.95 9.06
C VAL A 140 29.45 1.53 8.58
N PHE A 141 30.49 2.16 9.12
CA PHE A 141 31.90 1.96 8.73
C PHE A 141 32.15 2.01 7.20
N PRO A 142 31.65 3.04 6.49
CA PRO A 142 31.69 3.09 5.04
C PRO A 142 33.13 3.09 4.51
N GLY A 143 33.38 2.34 3.44
CA GLY A 143 34.69 2.19 2.80
C GLY A 143 35.67 1.30 3.55
N THR A 144 35.22 0.54 4.56
CA THR A 144 36.07 -0.37 5.33
C THR A 144 35.60 -1.83 5.17
N GLU A 145 36.42 -2.78 5.62
CA GLU A 145 36.05 -4.21 5.69
C GLU A 145 34.84 -4.49 6.61
N LYS A 146 34.52 -3.54 7.50
CA LYS A 146 33.37 -3.59 8.43
C LYS A 146 32.12 -2.90 7.87
N GLU A 147 32.14 -2.47 6.61
CA GLU A 147 31.00 -1.79 6.00
C GLU A 147 29.74 -2.67 6.09
N ARG A 148 28.67 -2.12 6.66
CA ARG A 148 27.37 -2.79 6.75
C ARG A 148 26.24 -1.82 6.42
N VAL A 149 25.32 -2.29 5.59
CA VAL A 149 24.04 -1.61 5.35
C VAL A 149 23.06 -2.08 6.42
N VAL A 150 22.38 -1.13 7.06
CA VAL A 150 21.44 -1.41 8.15
C VAL A 150 20.16 -0.63 7.91
N HIS A 151 19.01 -1.29 8.06
CA HIS A 151 17.69 -0.70 7.89
C HIS A 151 16.91 -0.83 9.19
N TRP A 152 16.32 0.27 9.65
CA TRP A 152 15.55 0.34 10.88
C TRP A 152 14.11 0.72 10.59
N THR A 153 13.16 0.07 11.27
CA THR A 153 11.73 0.39 11.22
C THR A 153 11.15 0.32 12.63
N LEU A 154 10.77 1.49 13.15
CA LEU A 154 10.34 1.70 14.53
C LEU A 154 8.91 2.22 14.54
N TRP A 155 8.00 1.50 15.19
CA TRP A 155 6.56 1.80 15.16
C TRP A 155 5.80 1.16 16.32
N ARG A 156 4.53 1.54 16.50
CA ARG A 156 3.60 0.96 17.49
C ARG A 156 2.43 0.29 16.77
N GLY A 157 2.25 -1.01 16.93
CA GLY A 157 1.12 -1.73 16.32
C GLY A 157 -0.24 -1.28 16.86
N CYS A 158 -1.30 -1.58 16.13
CA CYS A 158 -2.69 -1.31 16.56
C CYS A 158 -3.11 -2.11 17.80
N ASP A 159 -2.31 -3.12 18.17
CA ASP A 159 -2.35 -3.90 19.40
C ASP A 159 -1.65 -3.20 20.58
N GLY A 160 -1.08 -2.00 20.36
CA GLY A 160 -0.36 -1.22 21.36
C GLY A 160 1.08 -1.68 21.60
N VAL A 161 1.59 -2.64 20.81
CA VAL A 161 2.94 -3.19 20.99
C VAL A 161 3.96 -2.36 20.21
N ASP A 162 5.00 -1.91 20.92
CA ASP A 162 6.15 -1.21 20.36
C ASP A 162 7.13 -2.17 19.70
N VAL A 163 7.49 -1.92 18.44
CA VAL A 163 8.33 -2.79 17.62
C VAL A 163 9.55 -2.04 17.11
N MET A 164 10.73 -2.63 17.26
CA MET A 164 11.99 -2.12 16.69
C MET A 164 12.60 -3.17 15.76
N ASN A 165 12.22 -3.16 14.48
CA ASN A 165 12.79 -4.09 13.50
C ASN A 165 14.10 -3.55 12.94
N VAL A 166 15.11 -4.43 12.87
CA VAL A 166 16.37 -4.17 12.18
C VAL A 166 16.62 -5.22 11.11
N HIS A 167 17.14 -4.77 9.97
CA HIS A 167 17.56 -5.62 8.87
C HIS A 167 18.97 -5.26 8.45
N TYR A 168 19.85 -6.26 8.40
CA TYR A 168 21.24 -6.12 7.99
C TYR A 168 21.43 -6.63 6.55
N GLY A 169 22.15 -5.85 5.75
CA GLY A 169 22.37 -6.10 4.33
C GLY A 169 21.53 -5.20 3.41
N SER A 170 21.92 -5.12 2.14
CA SER A 170 21.22 -4.31 1.14
C SER A 170 20.04 -5.07 0.54
N PHE A 171 18.89 -4.40 0.40
CA PHE A 171 17.81 -4.88 -0.47
C PHE A 171 18.28 -4.93 -1.94
N GLY A 172 18.08 -6.07 -2.61
CA GLY A 172 18.32 -6.26 -4.05
C GLY A 172 19.73 -6.62 -4.49
N ARG A 173 20.74 -6.62 -3.61
CA ARG A 173 22.07 -7.19 -3.90
C ARG A 173 22.13 -8.63 -3.36
N ASN A 174 23.03 -9.48 -3.87
CA ASN A 174 23.27 -10.87 -3.41
C ASN A 174 23.79 -10.97 -1.96
N SER A 175 23.44 -10.03 -1.08
CA SER A 175 23.79 -10.03 0.34
C SER A 175 22.87 -11.01 1.08
N PRO A 176 23.39 -11.83 2.01
CA PRO A 176 22.55 -12.67 2.85
C PRO A 176 21.65 -11.77 3.71
N TYR A 177 20.36 -11.82 3.46
CA TYR A 177 19.32 -11.14 4.24
C TYR A 177 19.30 -11.73 5.67
N ALA A 178 19.62 -10.92 6.68
CA ALA A 178 19.49 -11.30 8.08
C ALA A 178 18.61 -10.29 8.83
N ARG A 179 17.46 -10.75 9.31
CA ARG A 179 16.53 -9.97 10.13
C ARG A 179 16.69 -10.39 11.59
N ASP A 180 16.87 -9.43 12.48
CA ASP A 180 16.69 -9.66 13.92
C ASP A 180 15.20 -9.51 14.25
N ALA A 181 14.65 -10.44 15.01
CA ALA A 181 13.25 -10.38 15.43
C ALA A 181 13.18 -9.49 16.67
N ASP A 182 12.66 -8.26 16.51
CA ASP A 182 12.54 -7.21 17.53
C ASP A 182 13.81 -6.93 18.37
N ALA A 183 14.55 -5.87 17.98
CA ALA A 183 15.79 -5.44 18.61
C ALA A 183 15.66 -5.10 20.11
N LYS A 184 14.45 -5.00 20.64
CA LYS A 184 14.19 -4.85 22.09
C LYS A 184 14.70 -6.05 22.89
N GLU A 185 14.66 -7.25 22.33
CA GLU A 185 15.23 -8.45 22.96
C GLU A 185 16.77 -8.34 23.11
N SER A 186 17.39 -7.57 22.21
CA SER A 186 18.82 -7.25 22.18
C SER A 186 19.17 -5.95 22.94
N GLY A 187 18.27 -5.45 23.79
CA GLY A 187 18.51 -4.32 24.69
C GLY A 187 18.25 -2.92 24.10
N ALA A 188 17.66 -2.84 22.91
CA ALA A 188 17.09 -1.59 22.40
C ALA A 188 15.82 -1.21 23.17
N SER A 189 15.49 0.08 23.19
CA SER A 189 14.27 0.58 23.81
C SER A 189 13.69 1.73 23.02
N MET A 190 12.37 1.90 23.11
CA MET A 190 11.63 2.98 22.46
C MET A 190 10.45 3.41 23.34
N ALA A 191 10.10 4.69 23.26
CA ALA A 191 8.93 5.26 23.92
C ALA A 191 8.24 6.29 23.04
N PHE A 192 6.97 6.54 23.32
CA PHE A 192 6.13 7.51 22.63
C PHE A 192 5.33 8.35 23.61
N SER A 193 5.13 9.63 23.29
CA SER A 193 4.19 10.51 23.99
C SER A 193 3.42 11.34 22.96
N VAL A 194 2.09 11.28 22.98
CA VAL A 194 1.24 12.11 22.11
C VAL A 194 1.21 13.54 22.64
N ASP A 195 1.30 14.52 21.74
CA ASP A 195 1.22 15.94 22.09
C ASP A 195 -0.15 16.25 22.73
N SER A 196 -0.19 17.20 23.67
CA SER A 196 -1.43 17.53 24.39
C SER A 196 -2.57 18.06 23.51
N ASP A 197 -2.26 18.56 22.32
CA ASP A 197 -3.26 19.02 21.34
C ASP A 197 -3.74 17.91 20.40
N GLY A 198 -3.16 16.70 20.50
CA GLY A 198 -3.45 15.56 19.62
C GLY A 198 -2.99 15.76 18.17
N ARG A 199 -2.11 16.73 17.90
CA ARG A 199 -1.64 17.08 16.53
C ARG A 199 -0.15 16.78 16.33
N GLY A 200 0.34 15.74 16.98
CA GLY A 200 1.72 15.33 16.96
C GLY A 200 2.04 14.33 18.05
N TYR A 201 3.29 13.85 18.04
CA TYR A 201 3.83 13.00 19.09
C TYR A 201 5.35 13.07 19.11
N VAL A 202 5.92 12.63 20.23
CA VAL A 202 7.34 12.40 20.41
C VAL A 202 7.59 10.90 20.33
N GLN A 203 8.65 10.52 19.62
CA GLN A 203 9.17 9.16 19.56
C GLN A 203 10.66 9.18 19.86
N GLU A 204 11.08 8.38 20.84
CA GLU A 204 12.48 8.26 21.26
C GLU A 204 12.92 6.82 21.22
N ALA A 205 14.17 6.59 20.83
CA ALA A 205 14.76 5.27 20.78
C ALA A 205 16.22 5.29 21.26
N ALA A 206 16.61 4.24 21.98
CA ALA A 206 17.99 3.97 22.34
C ALA A 206 18.42 2.60 21.83
N ILE A 207 19.52 2.55 21.09
CA ILE A 207 20.01 1.34 20.44
C ILE A 207 21.45 1.07 20.89
N PRO A 208 21.75 -0.09 21.50
CA PRO A 208 23.13 -0.47 21.80
C PRO A 208 23.98 -0.48 20.54
N TRP A 209 25.20 0.03 20.61
CA TRP A 209 26.08 0.14 19.44
C TRP A 209 26.28 -1.19 18.70
N LEU A 210 26.42 -2.30 19.43
CA LEU A 210 26.61 -3.62 18.82
C LEU A 210 25.38 -4.13 18.08
N VAL A 211 24.18 -3.69 18.46
CA VAL A 211 22.96 -3.97 17.69
C VAL A 211 22.92 -3.04 16.47
N PHE A 212 23.18 -1.74 16.67
CA PHE A 212 23.16 -0.78 15.58
C PHE A 212 24.14 -1.11 14.44
N THR A 213 25.28 -1.72 14.75
CA THR A 213 26.37 -1.98 13.80
C THR A 213 26.54 -3.44 13.40
N ASP A 214 25.59 -4.34 13.70
CA ASP A 214 25.74 -5.77 13.38
C ASP A 214 27.03 -6.38 13.99
N GLY A 215 27.26 -6.08 15.26
CA GLY A 215 28.41 -6.54 16.04
C GLY A 215 29.77 -5.97 15.62
N GLN A 216 29.83 -5.04 14.65
CA GLN A 216 31.11 -4.55 14.10
C GLN A 216 31.88 -3.60 15.04
N GLY A 217 31.19 -3.04 16.04
CA GLY A 217 31.76 -2.21 17.10
C GLY A 217 31.04 -0.88 17.29
N THR A 218 31.76 0.11 17.81
CA THR A 218 31.23 1.44 18.12
C THR A 218 31.90 2.50 17.25
N LEU A 219 31.11 3.38 16.64
CA LEU A 219 31.61 4.58 15.98
C LEU A 219 32.05 5.60 17.04
N LYS A 220 33.06 6.39 16.74
CA LYS A 220 33.67 7.38 17.64
C LYS A 220 33.37 8.79 17.15
N ALA A 221 33.58 9.75 18.05
CA ALA A 221 33.54 11.17 17.71
C ALA A 221 34.42 11.46 16.48
N GLY A 222 33.86 12.18 15.49
CA GLY A 222 34.48 12.47 14.21
C GLY A 222 34.17 11.46 13.08
N ASP A 223 33.67 10.26 13.41
CA ASP A 223 33.32 9.27 12.40
C ASP A 223 32.10 9.70 11.58
N ARG A 224 31.99 9.11 10.37
CA ARG A 224 30.88 9.31 9.45
C ARG A 224 30.23 7.99 9.09
N MET A 225 28.91 8.00 8.95
CA MET A 225 28.14 6.91 8.37
C MET A 225 27.26 7.44 7.23
N GLY A 226 26.98 6.60 6.23
CA GLY A 226 25.89 6.89 5.29
C GLY A 226 24.58 6.90 6.04
N PHE A 227 23.66 7.83 5.73
CA PHE A 227 22.38 7.93 6.44
C PHE A 227 21.29 8.50 5.53
N THR A 228 20.07 7.97 5.64
CA THR A 228 18.85 8.58 5.10
C THR A 228 17.68 8.38 6.06
N LEU A 229 16.75 9.33 6.06
CA LEU A 229 15.54 9.33 6.88
C LEU A 229 14.32 9.09 6.00
N GLU A 230 13.43 8.21 6.45
CA GLU A 230 12.16 7.90 5.80
C GLU A 230 11.03 7.80 6.84
N PRO A 231 10.49 8.94 7.31
CA PRO A 231 9.35 8.94 8.20
C PRO A 231 8.06 8.72 7.38
N ASN A 232 7.12 8.00 7.97
CA ASN A 232 5.84 7.69 7.35
C ASN A 232 4.69 8.16 8.24
N TRP A 233 3.62 8.64 7.62
CA TRP A 233 2.37 9.04 8.25
C TRP A 233 1.21 8.25 7.66
N THR A 234 0.26 7.94 8.52
CA THR A 234 -1.05 7.40 8.19
C THR A 234 -1.92 8.53 7.68
N LEU A 235 -2.48 8.35 6.49
CA LEU A 235 -3.55 9.21 5.98
C LEU A 235 -4.81 8.36 5.81
N PRO A 236 -6.02 8.92 5.93
CA PRO A 236 -7.26 8.15 5.79
C PRO A 236 -7.32 7.24 4.55
N ALA A 237 -6.74 7.66 3.42
CA ALA A 237 -6.78 6.90 2.17
C ALA A 237 -5.40 6.47 1.63
N ALA A 238 -4.31 6.78 2.33
CA ALA A 238 -2.95 6.57 1.81
C ALA A 238 -1.93 6.53 2.95
N ARG A 239 -0.66 6.41 2.57
CA ARG A 239 0.48 6.73 3.42
C ARG A 239 1.21 7.91 2.81
N LEU A 240 1.64 8.86 3.64
CA LEU A 240 2.61 9.88 3.24
C LEU A 240 3.98 9.43 3.70
N THR A 241 4.95 9.43 2.78
CA THR A 241 6.34 9.12 3.08
C THR A 241 7.18 10.33 2.69
N ILE A 242 8.00 10.81 3.62
CA ILE A 242 9.03 11.81 3.33
C ILE A 242 10.37 11.09 3.21
N LYS A 243 11.25 11.55 2.33
CA LYS A 243 12.60 10.98 2.21
C LYS A 243 13.61 12.09 2.26
N ASP A 244 14.55 12.03 3.18
CA ASP A 244 15.47 13.13 3.41
C ASP A 244 16.85 12.63 3.85
N ILE A 245 17.80 13.56 3.98
CA ILE A 245 19.22 13.28 4.20
C ILE A 245 19.74 12.47 3.00
N LEU A 246 19.83 13.15 1.86
CA LEU A 246 20.20 12.58 0.57
C LEU A 246 21.43 13.30 0.00
N ARG A 247 22.16 12.65 -0.89
CA ARG A 247 23.25 13.32 -1.61
C ARG A 247 22.69 14.32 -2.61
N PRO A 248 23.40 15.44 -2.86
CA PRO A 248 23.09 16.31 -3.99
C PRO A 248 23.18 15.55 -5.33
N GLY A 249 22.34 15.93 -6.30
CA GLY A 249 22.48 15.46 -7.68
C GLY A 249 21.43 14.44 -8.16
N ALA A 250 20.15 14.70 -7.88
CA ALA A 250 18.99 13.88 -8.27
C ALA A 250 18.94 12.50 -7.57
N PRO A 251 18.74 12.47 -6.23
CA PRO A 251 18.65 11.23 -5.47
C PRO A 251 17.40 10.42 -5.82
N ASP A 252 17.50 9.09 -5.73
CA ASP A 252 16.34 8.20 -5.88
C ASP A 252 15.45 8.29 -4.63
N ARG A 253 14.34 9.02 -4.76
CA ARG A 253 13.28 9.16 -3.75
C ARG A 253 12.16 8.12 -3.89
N VAL A 254 12.18 7.25 -4.91
CA VAL A 254 11.15 6.23 -5.13
C VAL A 254 11.55 4.94 -4.41
N PHE A 255 12.72 4.41 -4.72
CA PHE A 255 13.26 3.17 -4.15
C PHE A 255 14.46 3.42 -3.24
N THR A 256 14.41 4.50 -2.46
CA THR A 256 15.49 4.93 -1.54
C THR A 256 16.02 3.81 -0.65
N PHE A 257 15.19 2.84 -0.26
CA PHE A 257 15.63 1.69 0.52
C PHE A 257 16.64 0.76 -0.19
N MET A 258 16.72 0.81 -1.52
CA MET A 258 17.70 0.07 -2.32
C MET A 258 18.87 0.95 -2.82
N SER A 259 18.79 2.27 -2.60
CA SER A 259 19.69 3.25 -3.22
C SER A 259 20.68 3.84 -2.21
N ASP A 260 21.51 2.97 -1.62
CA ASP A 260 22.55 3.36 -0.65
C ASP A 260 23.51 4.45 -1.15
N GLN A 261 23.76 4.46 -2.46
CA GLN A 261 24.55 5.50 -3.13
C GLN A 261 23.90 6.90 -3.07
N SER A 262 22.58 6.97 -2.91
CA SER A 262 21.84 8.25 -2.82
C SER A 262 21.79 8.79 -1.39
N TRP A 263 22.17 8.01 -0.37
CA TRP A 263 22.04 8.41 1.03
C TRP A 263 23.09 9.46 1.40
N GLY A 264 22.65 10.45 2.17
CA GLY A 264 23.51 11.50 2.72
C GLY A 264 24.45 10.96 3.79
N SER A 265 24.80 11.80 4.77
CA SER A 265 25.72 11.41 5.83
C SER A 265 25.15 11.70 7.21
N ALA A 266 25.57 10.93 8.21
CA ALA A 266 25.51 11.32 9.60
C ALA A 266 26.94 11.45 10.14
N ILE A 267 27.19 12.51 10.91
CA ILE A 267 28.50 12.82 11.52
C ILE A 267 28.35 12.70 13.03
N LEU A 268 29.22 11.91 13.66
CA LEU A 268 29.33 11.93 15.12
C LEU A 268 30.13 13.16 15.52
N GLU A 269 29.46 14.17 16.09
CA GLU A 269 30.10 15.43 16.46
C GLU A 269 30.96 15.28 17.70
N ASN A 270 32.08 16.00 17.76
CA ASN A 270 32.97 15.97 18.92
C ASN A 270 32.40 16.71 20.15
N LYS A 271 31.38 17.54 19.94
CA LYS A 271 30.76 18.38 20.98
C LYS A 271 29.28 18.62 20.67
N GLY A 272 28.49 18.79 21.72
CA GLY A 272 27.12 19.27 21.61
C GLY A 272 27.04 20.78 21.45
N ARG A 273 25.82 21.31 21.50
CA ARG A 273 25.43 22.71 21.45
C ARG A 273 26.02 23.41 20.23
N ILE A 274 25.83 22.79 19.08
CA ILE A 274 26.30 23.31 17.81
C ILE A 274 25.38 24.44 17.34
N LYS A 275 25.81 25.17 16.31
CA LYS A 275 24.89 26.05 15.59
C LYS A 275 23.95 25.16 14.78
N PRO A 276 22.62 25.29 14.92
CA PRO A 276 21.69 24.48 14.13
C PRO A 276 21.94 24.61 12.63
N PRO A 277 21.95 23.48 11.89
CA PRO A 277 22.07 23.51 10.45
C PRO A 277 20.86 24.23 9.84
N PRO A 278 21.03 25.01 8.76
CA PRO A 278 19.89 25.64 8.11
C PRO A 278 19.05 24.59 7.37
N VAL A 279 17.76 24.87 7.19
CA VAL A 279 16.88 24.06 6.35
C VAL A 279 17.07 24.46 4.89
N ARG A 280 17.37 23.49 4.03
CA ARG A 280 17.47 23.68 2.58
C ARG A 280 16.26 23.07 1.90
N LEU A 281 15.73 23.74 0.88
CA LEU A 281 14.67 23.23 0.02
C LEU A 281 15.22 22.82 -1.35
N THR A 282 14.50 21.92 -2.01
CA THR A 282 14.82 21.43 -3.36
C THR A 282 14.82 22.53 -4.44
N ASP A 283 14.16 23.66 -4.19
CA ASP A 283 14.22 24.84 -5.05
C ASP A 283 15.46 25.74 -4.86
N GLY A 284 16.36 25.34 -3.97
CA GLY A 284 17.63 26.02 -3.68
C GLY A 284 17.54 27.11 -2.63
N ARG A 285 16.37 27.37 -2.03
CA ARG A 285 16.26 28.27 -0.88
C ARG A 285 16.83 27.63 0.39
N THR A 286 17.35 28.47 1.26
CA THR A 286 17.90 28.09 2.56
C THR A 286 17.33 29.01 3.64
N PHE A 287 16.92 28.43 4.76
CA PHE A 287 16.33 29.13 5.89
C PHE A 287 17.14 28.87 7.15
N ASP A 288 17.49 29.94 7.86
CA ASP A 288 18.22 29.83 9.13
C ASP A 288 17.37 29.13 10.19
N VAL A 289 18.03 28.38 11.07
CA VAL A 289 17.44 27.77 12.26
C VAL A 289 18.04 28.42 13.50
N ARG A 290 17.18 28.77 14.46
CA ARG A 290 17.57 29.36 15.74
C ARG A 290 17.03 28.54 16.90
N MET A 291 17.75 28.55 18.01
CA MET A 291 17.23 28.00 19.25
C MET A 291 16.33 29.04 19.92
N GLU A 292 15.04 28.73 20.07
CA GLU A 292 14.02 29.55 20.70
C GLU A 292 13.39 28.75 21.83
N SER A 293 13.47 29.26 23.07
CA SER A 293 12.98 28.55 24.26
C SER A 293 13.48 27.10 24.38
N GLY A 294 14.73 26.85 23.97
CA GLY A 294 15.33 25.51 23.99
C GLY A 294 14.99 24.61 22.79
N LEU A 295 14.14 25.06 21.86
CA LEU A 295 13.75 24.30 20.67
C LEU A 295 14.35 24.89 19.39
N PRO A 296 14.73 24.08 18.39
CA PRO A 296 15.07 24.62 17.08
C PRO A 296 13.81 25.11 16.36
N ALA A 297 13.87 26.33 15.84
CA ALA A 297 12.82 27.02 15.11
C ALA A 297 13.37 27.57 13.79
N VAL A 298 12.74 27.19 12.68
CA VAL A 298 13.12 27.66 11.34
C VAL A 298 12.58 29.06 11.11
N GLN A 299 13.41 29.94 10.56
CA GLN A 299 13.06 31.32 10.27
C GLN A 299 12.46 31.42 8.86
N TRP A 300 11.15 31.21 8.72
CA TRP A 300 10.43 31.10 7.43
C TRP A 300 10.23 32.41 6.64
N ALA A 301 10.97 33.47 6.97
CA ALA A 301 10.86 34.74 6.26
C ALA A 301 11.19 34.55 4.76
N GLY A 302 10.23 34.89 3.87
CA GLY A 302 10.38 34.71 2.42
C GLY A 302 10.16 33.28 1.91
N LEU A 303 9.58 32.39 2.75
CA LEU A 303 9.03 31.11 2.31
C LEU A 303 7.85 31.34 1.35
N ILE A 304 6.88 32.17 1.74
CA ILE A 304 5.84 32.62 0.82
C ILE A 304 6.33 33.93 0.19
N ARG A 305 6.58 33.94 -1.12
CA ARG A 305 7.05 35.12 -1.85
C ARG A 305 5.92 35.74 -2.67
N PRO A 306 5.43 36.93 -2.32
CA PRO A 306 4.56 37.70 -3.21
C PRO A 306 5.34 38.06 -4.48
N ARG A 307 4.69 37.94 -5.64
CA ARG A 307 5.26 38.44 -6.89
C ARG A 307 5.08 39.95 -6.95
N ASP A 308 6.18 40.71 -6.91
CA ASP A 308 6.13 42.16 -7.15
C ASP A 308 5.93 42.43 -8.65
N LEU A 309 4.72 42.85 -9.02
CA LEU A 309 4.38 43.22 -10.38
C LEU A 309 4.83 44.65 -10.66
N ARG A 310 5.85 44.79 -11.51
CA ARG A 310 6.28 46.09 -12.04
C ARG A 310 5.15 46.71 -12.87
N GLY A 311 4.92 48.01 -12.70
CA GLY A 311 3.91 48.75 -13.44
C GLY A 311 3.64 50.13 -12.85
N PHE A 312 2.69 50.85 -13.43
CA PHE A 312 2.33 52.22 -13.02
C PHE A 312 0.81 52.42 -12.90
N ILE A 313 0.00 51.47 -13.37
CA ILE A 313 -1.46 51.52 -13.26
C ILE A 313 -1.90 50.69 -12.04
N PRO A 314 -2.42 51.30 -10.97
CA PRO A 314 -2.81 50.56 -9.77
C PRO A 314 -4.12 49.79 -9.97
N ILE A 315 -4.11 48.50 -9.68
CA ILE A 315 -5.28 47.64 -9.56
C ILE A 315 -5.46 47.31 -8.08
N ARG A 316 -6.57 47.79 -7.51
CA ARG A 316 -6.87 47.66 -6.07
C ARG A 316 -8.04 46.71 -5.86
N PHE A 317 -7.88 45.80 -4.91
CA PHE A 317 -8.92 44.85 -4.50
C PHE A 317 -8.85 44.58 -3.01
N THR A 318 -9.87 43.91 -2.46
CA THR A 318 -9.88 43.49 -1.05
C THR A 318 -10.01 41.98 -1.01
N MET A 319 -9.04 41.31 -0.38
CA MET A 319 -9.07 39.89 -0.13
C MET A 319 -10.00 39.60 1.05
N PRO A 320 -11.03 38.75 0.89
CA PRO A 320 -11.96 38.46 1.98
C PRO A 320 -11.39 37.47 3.02
N VAL A 321 -10.39 36.68 2.62
CA VAL A 321 -9.67 35.69 3.42
C VAL A 321 -8.20 35.67 3.00
N ASP A 322 -7.34 35.11 3.84
CA ASP A 322 -6.00 34.69 3.41
C ASP A 322 -6.17 33.63 2.31
N GLY A 323 -5.52 33.82 1.17
CA GLY A 323 -5.66 32.90 0.04
C GLY A 323 -4.99 33.38 -1.24
N TYR A 324 -5.31 32.69 -2.33
CA TYR A 324 -4.76 32.93 -3.65
C TYR A 324 -5.77 33.69 -4.51
N VAL A 325 -5.28 34.60 -5.35
CA VAL A 325 -6.08 35.39 -6.28
C VAL A 325 -5.51 35.32 -7.69
N SER A 326 -6.41 35.27 -8.67
CA SER A 326 -6.09 35.44 -10.09
C SER A 326 -6.83 36.66 -10.61
N VAL A 327 -6.13 37.54 -11.33
CA VAL A 327 -6.67 38.81 -11.82
C VAL A 327 -6.46 38.91 -13.32
N LEU A 328 -7.54 39.20 -14.05
CA LEU A 328 -7.54 39.42 -15.48
C LEU A 328 -7.80 40.89 -15.81
N ILE A 329 -7.15 41.41 -16.84
CA ILE A 329 -7.50 42.66 -17.50
C ILE A 329 -8.21 42.35 -18.82
N ARG A 330 -9.29 43.09 -19.08
CA ARG A 330 -10.12 42.97 -20.28
C ARG A 330 -10.18 44.30 -21.04
N ASN A 331 -10.20 44.23 -22.37
CA ASN A 331 -10.44 45.40 -23.21
C ASN A 331 -11.93 45.82 -23.22
N ALA A 332 -12.28 46.83 -24.02
CA ALA A 332 -13.64 47.36 -24.11
C ALA A 332 -14.65 46.33 -24.64
N GLU A 333 -14.20 45.38 -25.46
CA GLU A 333 -14.99 44.29 -26.02
C GLU A 333 -15.14 43.10 -25.04
N GLY A 334 -14.54 43.18 -23.85
CA GLY A 334 -14.59 42.15 -22.82
C GLY A 334 -13.59 40.99 -22.99
N ALA A 335 -12.74 41.04 -24.03
CA ALA A 335 -11.72 40.04 -24.28
C ALA A 335 -10.58 40.15 -23.26
N VAL A 336 -10.08 39.01 -22.77
CA VAL A 336 -8.95 38.96 -21.83
C VAL A 336 -7.66 39.31 -22.57
N VAL A 337 -7.02 40.40 -22.15
CA VAL A 337 -5.79 40.91 -22.78
C VAL A 337 -4.55 40.75 -21.89
N ARG A 338 -4.74 40.60 -20.57
CA ARG A 338 -3.65 40.32 -19.60
C ARG A 338 -4.14 39.38 -18.50
N GLN A 339 -3.41 38.30 -18.26
CA GLN A 339 -3.43 37.57 -16.99
C GLN A 339 -2.42 38.26 -16.06
N LEU A 340 -2.93 39.11 -15.16
CA LEU A 340 -2.09 39.96 -14.31
C LEU A 340 -1.56 39.18 -13.11
N LEU A 341 -2.43 38.44 -12.43
CA LEU A 341 -2.11 37.49 -11.36
C LEU A 341 -2.63 36.11 -11.73
N SER A 342 -1.88 35.07 -11.39
CA SER A 342 -2.19 33.66 -11.72
C SER A 342 -1.93 32.79 -10.49
N CYS A 343 -2.92 32.75 -9.58
CA CYS A 343 -2.87 32.09 -8.28
C CYS A 343 -1.77 32.64 -7.35
N ASP A 344 -1.70 33.96 -7.21
CA ASP A 344 -0.76 34.63 -6.30
C ASP A 344 -1.37 34.78 -4.89
N PHE A 345 -0.59 34.52 -3.84
CA PHE A 345 -1.07 34.63 -2.45
C PHE A 345 -1.14 36.09 -1.98
N PHE A 346 -2.25 36.43 -1.33
CA PHE A 346 -2.43 37.71 -0.62
C PHE A 346 -3.11 37.46 0.74
N PRO A 347 -2.68 38.16 1.81
CA PRO A 347 -3.39 38.12 3.09
C PRO A 347 -4.76 38.80 2.98
N LYS A 348 -5.67 38.47 3.91
CA LYS A 348 -6.97 39.13 4.06
C LYS A 348 -6.79 40.63 4.22
N GLY A 349 -7.62 41.40 3.52
CA GLY A 349 -7.66 42.86 3.59
C GLY A 349 -7.32 43.53 2.26
N PRO A 350 -7.05 44.85 2.28
CA PRO A 350 -6.73 45.62 1.09
C PRO A 350 -5.45 45.14 0.41
N ALA A 351 -5.47 45.02 -0.91
CA ALA A 351 -4.33 44.68 -1.74
C ALA A 351 -4.25 45.61 -2.96
N GLU A 352 -3.02 45.88 -3.39
CA GLU A 352 -2.73 46.64 -4.61
C GLU A 352 -1.67 45.89 -5.41
N VAL A 353 -1.90 45.77 -6.71
CA VAL A 353 -0.89 45.37 -7.69
C VAL A 353 -0.82 46.36 -8.82
N LYS A 354 0.31 46.44 -9.51
CA LYS A 354 0.48 47.38 -10.63
C LYS A 354 0.46 46.64 -11.96
N TRP A 355 -0.24 47.24 -12.92
CA TRP A 355 -0.20 46.84 -14.32
C TRP A 355 0.70 47.80 -15.10
N ASP A 356 1.47 47.22 -16.02
CA ASP A 356 2.47 47.84 -16.88
C ASP A 356 1.90 48.34 -18.22
N GLY A 357 0.62 48.10 -18.51
CA GLY A 357 0.00 48.38 -19.81
C GLY A 357 0.30 47.32 -20.88
N LEU A 358 0.95 46.22 -20.50
CA LEU A 358 1.32 45.15 -21.43
C LEU A 358 0.29 44.01 -21.40
N GLY A 359 0.19 43.29 -22.52
CA GLY A 359 -0.59 42.06 -22.64
C GLY A 359 0.04 40.90 -21.88
N THR A 360 -0.56 39.71 -21.93
CA THR A 360 0.00 38.52 -21.28
C THR A 360 1.38 38.20 -21.84
N GLY A 361 2.41 38.22 -20.99
CA GLY A 361 3.76 37.81 -21.36
C GLY A 361 3.83 36.30 -21.59
N PHE A 362 4.77 35.89 -22.45
CA PHE A 362 5.08 34.48 -22.65
C PHE A 362 6.42 34.18 -21.99
N TYR A 363 6.41 33.34 -20.95
CA TYR A 363 7.59 32.94 -20.20
C TYR A 363 8.37 34.16 -19.63
N ARG A 364 9.64 34.36 -20.04
CA ARG A 364 10.49 35.49 -19.63
C ARG A 364 10.31 36.73 -20.51
N ASN A 365 9.50 36.64 -21.56
CA ASN A 365 9.24 37.77 -22.45
C ASN A 365 8.07 38.58 -21.89
N PRO A 366 8.24 39.90 -21.69
CA PRO A 366 7.13 40.76 -21.38
C PRO A 366 6.08 40.68 -22.51
N GLY A 367 4.82 40.91 -22.16
CA GLY A 367 3.77 41.00 -23.18
C GLY A 367 3.98 42.22 -24.06
N THR A 368 3.34 42.23 -25.24
CA THR A 368 3.34 43.40 -26.11
C THR A 368 2.54 44.54 -25.48
N GLU A 369 2.89 45.77 -25.83
CA GLU A 369 2.12 46.95 -25.47
C GLU A 369 0.68 46.82 -25.95
N LEU A 370 -0.28 47.18 -25.09
CA LEU A 370 -1.69 47.23 -25.45
C LEU A 370 -2.07 48.67 -25.85
N PRO A 371 -2.97 48.84 -26.83
CA PRO A 371 -3.36 50.16 -27.31
C PRO A 371 -4.00 51.00 -26.19
N ALA A 372 -3.89 52.32 -26.27
CA ALA A 372 -4.60 53.20 -25.35
C ALA A 372 -6.13 52.98 -25.46
N GLY A 373 -6.82 52.86 -24.32
CA GLY A 373 -8.24 52.55 -24.33
C GLY A 373 -8.82 52.32 -22.95
N LYS A 374 -10.12 51.98 -22.92
CA LYS A 374 -10.82 51.62 -21.70
C LYS A 374 -10.61 50.14 -21.41
N TYR A 375 -10.12 49.86 -20.20
CA TYR A 375 -9.91 48.51 -19.70
C TYR A 375 -10.70 48.28 -18.42
N THR A 376 -11.08 47.03 -18.17
CA THR A 376 -11.69 46.58 -16.93
C THR A 376 -10.88 45.43 -16.34
N TRP A 377 -11.07 45.14 -15.07
CA TRP A 377 -10.44 43.98 -14.44
C TRP A 377 -11.48 43.14 -13.70
N SER A 378 -11.19 41.85 -13.58
CA SER A 378 -11.98 40.90 -12.79
C SER A 378 -11.05 39.96 -12.06
N GLY A 379 -11.33 39.67 -10.80
CA GLY A 379 -10.55 38.74 -9.97
C GLY A 379 -11.39 37.55 -9.49
N ILE A 380 -10.74 36.40 -9.34
CA ILE A 380 -11.27 35.25 -8.60
C ILE A 380 -10.31 34.92 -7.47
N TYR A 381 -10.82 34.47 -6.33
CA TYR A 381 -10.00 34.04 -5.20
C TYR A 381 -10.39 32.65 -4.72
N HIS A 382 -9.45 31.95 -4.08
CA HIS A 382 -9.67 30.69 -3.40
C HIS A 382 -8.68 30.51 -2.24
N LYS A 383 -9.00 29.66 -1.25
CA LYS A 383 -8.11 29.37 -0.11
C LYS A 383 -6.92 28.46 -0.48
N GLY A 384 -6.98 27.82 -1.64
CA GLY A 384 -6.02 26.84 -2.14
C GLY A 384 -6.74 25.88 -3.09
N ILE A 385 -6.02 25.18 -3.96
CA ILE A 385 -6.59 24.11 -4.77
C ILE A 385 -6.26 22.80 -4.07
N GLY A 386 -7.30 22.04 -3.71
CA GLY A 386 -7.16 20.69 -3.17
C GLY A 386 -7.58 19.65 -4.21
N LEU A 387 -6.98 18.47 -4.15
CA LEU A 387 -7.43 17.31 -4.90
C LEU A 387 -8.56 16.61 -4.14
N ARG A 388 -9.64 16.25 -4.85
CA ARG A 388 -10.72 15.42 -4.30
C ARG A 388 -10.99 14.25 -5.24
N LEU A 389 -10.77 13.04 -4.75
CA LEU A 389 -11.14 11.82 -5.47
C LEU A 389 -12.67 11.78 -5.67
N ARG A 390 -13.12 11.57 -6.91
CA ARG A 390 -14.56 11.53 -7.28
C ARG A 390 -15.10 10.12 -7.52
N GLY A 391 -14.22 9.13 -7.62
CA GLY A 391 -14.55 7.73 -7.94
C GLY A 391 -13.66 7.18 -9.04
N TRP A 392 -13.87 5.91 -9.39
CA TRP A 392 -13.09 5.14 -10.35
C TRP A 392 -14.03 4.53 -11.39
N ALA A 393 -13.52 4.28 -12.60
CA ALA A 393 -14.34 3.85 -13.75
C ALA A 393 -15.00 2.46 -13.58
N CYS A 394 -14.52 1.63 -12.65
CA CYS A 394 -14.98 0.25 -12.41
C CYS A 394 -15.45 0.06 -10.96
N ASN A 395 -16.44 0.82 -10.51
CA ASN A 395 -16.90 0.80 -9.12
C ASN A 395 -18.41 0.51 -9.02
N GLY A 396 -18.78 -0.54 -8.28
CA GLY A 396 -20.16 -0.96 -7.97
C GLY A 396 -20.94 -0.01 -7.03
N GLY A 397 -20.67 1.30 -7.08
CA GLY A 397 -21.46 2.32 -6.40
C GLY A 397 -20.98 2.75 -5.01
N ILE A 398 -19.78 2.35 -4.57
CA ILE A 398 -19.22 2.73 -3.25
C ILE A 398 -17.81 3.28 -3.47
N PRO A 399 -17.56 4.60 -3.30
CA PRO A 399 -16.33 5.25 -3.76
C PRO A 399 -15.08 4.54 -3.25
N TRP A 400 -14.30 4.05 -4.21
CA TRP A 400 -12.98 3.46 -4.00
C TRP A 400 -12.06 4.55 -3.44
N TYR A 401 -11.64 4.33 -2.20
CA TYR A 401 -10.83 5.20 -1.33
C TYR A 401 -11.43 6.57 -0.93
N ASN A 402 -12.58 6.55 -0.25
CA ASN A 402 -12.98 7.65 0.66
C ASN A 402 -12.50 7.41 2.11
N GLY A 403 -11.64 6.42 2.35
CA GLY A 403 -11.10 6.06 3.66
C GLY A 403 -10.63 4.59 3.72
N PRO A 404 -10.08 4.13 4.86
CA PRO A 404 -9.36 2.86 5.01
C PRO A 404 -10.22 1.60 4.83
N GLY A 405 -11.54 1.73 4.76
CA GLY A 405 -12.50 0.62 4.70
C GLY A 405 -13.42 0.64 3.48
N THR A 406 -12.98 1.24 2.36
CA THR A 406 -13.83 1.41 1.14
C THR A 406 -13.25 0.78 -0.12
N GLY A 407 -12.10 0.10 -0.02
CA GLY A 407 -11.47 -0.63 -1.13
C GLY A 407 -12.16 -1.98 -1.40
N TRP A 408 -12.26 -2.34 -2.68
CA TRP A 408 -12.92 -3.55 -3.20
C TRP A 408 -11.91 -4.57 -3.73
N GLY A 409 -11.17 -5.24 -2.85
CA GLY A 409 -10.41 -6.44 -3.23
C GLY A 409 -9.00 -6.21 -3.78
N GLY A 410 -8.44 -7.24 -4.39
CA GLY A 410 -7.04 -7.32 -4.80
C GLY A 410 -6.77 -6.74 -6.19
N ASP A 411 -5.71 -5.96 -6.31
CA ASP A 411 -5.27 -5.26 -7.53
C ASP A 411 -4.56 -6.18 -8.54
N HIS A 412 -3.96 -7.29 -8.10
CA HIS A 412 -3.20 -8.20 -8.96
C HIS A 412 -3.90 -9.52 -9.32
N GLY A 413 -4.90 -9.94 -8.54
CA GLY A 413 -5.57 -11.22 -8.72
C GLY A 413 -7.08 -11.10 -8.90
N ALA A 414 -7.71 -12.25 -9.13
CA ALA A 414 -9.14 -12.39 -9.35
C ALA A 414 -9.86 -12.75 -8.03
N PRO A 415 -11.17 -12.48 -7.90
CA PRO A 415 -11.96 -13.02 -6.79
C PRO A 415 -12.08 -14.54 -6.92
N ILE A 416 -11.71 -15.28 -5.87
CA ILE A 416 -11.60 -16.76 -5.92
C ILE A 416 -12.26 -17.50 -4.76
N THR A 417 -12.65 -16.81 -3.68
CA THR A 417 -13.26 -17.48 -2.51
C THR A 417 -14.24 -16.56 -1.80
N CYS A 418 -15.31 -17.11 -1.23
CA CYS A 418 -16.26 -16.36 -0.43
C CYS A 418 -16.96 -17.25 0.60
N ALA A 419 -17.42 -16.65 1.69
CA ALA A 419 -18.24 -17.29 2.71
C ALA A 419 -19.22 -16.28 3.33
N ALA A 420 -20.44 -16.70 3.63
CA ALA A 420 -21.46 -15.84 4.23
C ALA A 420 -21.66 -16.20 5.71
N TYR A 421 -21.87 -15.20 6.56
CA TYR A 421 -22.14 -15.40 7.98
C TYR A 421 -22.94 -14.24 8.58
N GLY A 422 -23.99 -14.56 9.34
CA GLY A 422 -24.86 -13.54 9.92
C GLY A 422 -25.37 -12.56 8.86
N ASP A 423 -25.05 -11.28 9.02
CA ASP A 423 -25.39 -10.17 8.11
C ASP A 423 -24.23 -9.73 7.20
N LYS A 424 -23.23 -10.59 6.99
CA LYS A 424 -21.97 -10.26 6.32
C LYS A 424 -21.54 -11.34 5.34
N VAL A 425 -20.64 -10.95 4.44
CA VAL A 425 -19.94 -11.83 3.51
C VAL A 425 -18.45 -11.52 3.54
N VAL A 426 -17.65 -12.57 3.54
CA VAL A 426 -16.19 -12.53 3.37
C VAL A 426 -15.87 -12.88 1.94
N LEU A 427 -15.00 -12.10 1.31
CA LEU A 427 -14.60 -12.24 -0.08
C LEU A 427 -13.07 -12.26 -0.16
N GLY A 428 -12.50 -13.13 -0.99
CA GLY A 428 -11.05 -13.29 -1.15
C GLY A 428 -10.58 -13.22 -2.60
N TRP A 429 -9.40 -12.62 -2.79
CA TRP A 429 -8.72 -12.44 -4.08
C TRP A 429 -7.39 -13.19 -4.12
N SER A 430 -7.03 -13.76 -5.28
CA SER A 430 -5.76 -14.49 -5.46
C SER A 430 -4.51 -13.61 -5.41
N GLY A 431 -4.65 -12.29 -5.46
CA GLY A 431 -3.51 -11.38 -5.45
C GLY A 431 -3.86 -9.93 -5.13
N ALA A 432 -3.17 -9.39 -4.14
CA ALA A 432 -3.18 -8.02 -3.69
C ALA A 432 -1.75 -7.57 -3.36
N GLU A 433 -1.37 -6.40 -3.84
CA GLU A 433 -0.15 -5.69 -3.44
C GLU A 433 -0.52 -4.34 -2.81
N ALA A 434 -1.25 -3.49 -3.53
CA ALA A 434 -1.79 -2.24 -3.02
C ALA A 434 -3.27 -2.34 -2.60
N GLY A 435 -3.97 -3.38 -3.05
CA GLY A 435 -5.35 -3.69 -2.68
C GLY A 435 -5.46 -4.58 -1.44
N SER A 436 -6.62 -5.21 -1.26
CA SER A 436 -6.89 -6.11 -0.14
C SER A 436 -7.16 -7.54 -0.61
N ALA A 437 -6.41 -8.50 -0.08
CA ALA A 437 -6.61 -9.92 -0.38
C ALA A 437 -7.95 -10.42 0.19
N VAL A 438 -8.39 -9.87 1.32
CA VAL A 438 -9.67 -10.18 1.97
C VAL A 438 -10.51 -8.91 2.12
N VAL A 439 -11.79 -9.02 1.82
CA VAL A 439 -12.80 -7.97 2.05
C VAL A 439 -13.93 -8.57 2.85
N VAL A 440 -14.37 -7.87 3.89
CA VAL A 440 -15.63 -8.16 4.58
C VAL A 440 -16.61 -7.04 4.36
N CYS A 441 -17.79 -7.39 3.85
CA CYS A 441 -18.87 -6.45 3.57
C CYS A 441 -20.18 -6.88 4.25
N ASP A 442 -21.12 -5.95 4.38
CA ASP A 442 -22.50 -6.34 4.64
C ASP A 442 -23.18 -6.94 3.41
N LEU A 443 -24.39 -7.43 3.63
CA LEU A 443 -25.28 -7.99 2.62
C LEU A 443 -25.57 -7.04 1.44
N ASP A 444 -25.38 -5.72 1.56
CA ASP A 444 -25.55 -4.81 0.43
C ASP A 444 -24.22 -4.53 -0.31
N GLY A 445 -23.15 -5.23 0.05
CA GLY A 445 -21.81 -5.01 -0.48
C GLY A 445 -21.09 -3.81 0.14
N ARG A 446 -21.57 -3.22 1.25
CA ARG A 446 -20.80 -2.15 1.90
C ARG A 446 -19.66 -2.75 2.70
N VAL A 447 -18.44 -2.47 2.24
CA VAL A 447 -17.20 -2.86 2.92
C VAL A 447 -17.22 -2.36 4.36
N LYS A 448 -16.94 -3.26 5.30
CA LYS A 448 -16.80 -2.98 6.73
C LYS A 448 -15.34 -2.84 7.10
N TRP A 449 -14.50 -3.72 6.58
CA TRP A 449 -13.05 -3.67 6.72
C TRP A 449 -12.41 -4.58 5.67
N THR A 450 -11.10 -4.44 5.49
CA THR A 450 -10.31 -5.25 4.55
C THR A 450 -9.01 -5.73 5.20
N TYR A 451 -8.39 -6.75 4.62
CA TYR A 451 -7.14 -7.31 5.13
C TYR A 451 -6.20 -7.78 4.01
N SER A 452 -4.91 -7.56 4.23
CA SER A 452 -3.76 -8.11 3.52
C SER A 452 -2.62 -8.20 4.53
N SER A 453 -1.86 -9.28 4.57
CA SER A 453 -0.63 -9.33 5.37
C SER A 453 0.49 -8.45 4.82
N GLY A 454 0.25 -7.81 3.66
CA GLY A 454 1.13 -6.83 3.07
C GLY A 454 2.24 -7.41 2.19
N GLY A 455 2.79 -6.55 1.34
CA GLY A 455 3.51 -7.00 0.14
C GLY A 455 2.57 -7.74 -0.81
N MET A 456 3.12 -8.56 -1.70
CA MET A 456 2.34 -9.42 -2.59
C MET A 456 1.72 -10.58 -1.79
N CYS A 457 0.40 -10.58 -1.62
CA CYS A 457 -0.33 -11.63 -0.90
C CYS A 457 -1.66 -11.97 -1.59
N GLY A 458 -2.20 -13.16 -1.35
CA GLY A 458 -3.50 -13.61 -1.86
C GLY A 458 -4.30 -14.32 -0.76
N CYS A 459 -5.59 -14.44 -0.97
CA CYS A 459 -6.51 -15.20 -0.13
C CYS A 459 -6.94 -16.43 -0.94
N GLY A 460 -6.26 -17.56 -0.73
CA GLY A 460 -6.56 -18.80 -1.42
C GLY A 460 -7.94 -19.34 -1.05
N PHE A 461 -8.27 -19.31 0.26
CA PHE A 461 -9.56 -19.76 0.75
C PHE A 461 -10.03 -18.98 1.99
N VAL A 462 -11.35 -18.90 2.17
CA VAL A 462 -11.99 -18.50 3.42
C VAL A 462 -12.98 -19.56 3.88
N GLY A 463 -13.16 -19.67 5.18
CA GLY A 463 -14.19 -20.52 5.82
C GLY A 463 -14.67 -19.83 7.08
N VAL A 464 -15.94 -20.00 7.43
CA VAL A 464 -16.53 -19.30 8.58
C VAL A 464 -17.26 -20.27 9.49
N ASP A 465 -16.91 -20.24 10.76
CA ASP A 465 -17.67 -20.89 11.83
C ASP A 465 -18.13 -19.82 12.83
N SER A 466 -19.13 -20.15 13.64
CA SER A 466 -19.90 -19.32 14.59
C SER A 466 -19.10 -18.28 15.40
N ASN A 467 -17.78 -18.45 15.54
CA ASN A 467 -16.89 -17.61 16.33
C ASN A 467 -15.63 -17.11 15.59
N ALA A 468 -15.48 -17.39 14.28
CA ALA A 468 -14.24 -17.14 13.55
C ALA A 468 -14.41 -17.13 12.03
N ILE A 469 -13.74 -16.19 11.36
CA ILE A 469 -13.44 -16.27 9.92
C ILE A 469 -12.00 -16.76 9.78
N TYR A 470 -11.83 -17.93 9.16
CA TYR A 470 -10.54 -18.51 8.82
C TYR A 470 -10.15 -18.11 7.40
N VAL A 471 -8.89 -17.73 7.21
CA VAL A 471 -8.33 -17.30 5.91
C VAL A 471 -7.06 -18.11 5.67
N VAL A 472 -6.96 -18.74 4.51
CA VAL A 472 -5.74 -19.37 4.00
C VAL A 472 -5.03 -18.37 3.09
N GLU A 473 -3.91 -17.81 3.56
CA GLU A 473 -3.19 -16.77 2.82
C GLU A 473 -2.06 -17.34 1.95
N GLU A 474 -1.87 -16.76 0.78
CA GLU A 474 -0.83 -17.13 -0.20
C GLU A 474 0.20 -16.01 -0.31
N LYS A 475 1.46 -16.25 0.04
CA LYS A 475 2.53 -15.24 -0.05
C LYS A 475 3.14 -15.20 -1.45
N ASN A 476 3.39 -14.01 -1.98
CA ASN A 476 3.91 -13.77 -3.34
C ASN A 476 3.07 -14.43 -4.44
N PHE A 477 1.74 -14.52 -4.24
CA PHE A 477 0.82 -15.21 -5.14
C PHE A 477 1.20 -16.68 -5.39
N ASP A 478 1.91 -17.29 -4.44
CA ASP A 478 2.39 -18.67 -4.53
C ASP A 478 1.55 -19.56 -3.59
N PRO A 479 0.66 -20.40 -4.14
CA PRO A 479 -0.20 -21.28 -3.34
C PRO A 479 0.60 -22.36 -2.59
N SER A 480 1.89 -22.54 -2.87
CA SER A 480 2.77 -23.43 -2.09
C SER A 480 3.35 -22.76 -0.83
N LYS A 481 3.30 -21.42 -0.77
CA LYS A 481 3.78 -20.59 0.35
C LYS A 481 2.60 -20.09 1.17
N GLN A 482 1.87 -21.04 1.74
CA GLN A 482 0.70 -20.76 2.57
C GLN A 482 1.13 -20.30 3.95
N VAL A 483 0.60 -19.17 4.40
CA VAL A 483 0.83 -18.63 5.74
C VAL A 483 -0.51 -18.22 6.32
N GLY A 484 -0.68 -18.36 7.63
CA GLY A 484 -1.71 -17.66 8.36
C GLY A 484 -3.05 -18.36 8.41
N PHE A 485 -3.58 -18.41 9.63
CA PHE A 485 -4.97 -18.59 9.96
C PHE A 485 -5.35 -17.36 10.77
N TYR A 486 -6.51 -16.80 10.51
CA TYR A 486 -6.98 -15.62 11.20
C TYR A 486 -8.23 -16.02 11.97
N ARG A 487 -8.44 -15.40 13.13
CA ARG A 487 -9.74 -15.41 13.80
C ARG A 487 -10.15 -13.97 13.92
N LEU A 488 -11.14 -13.60 13.13
CA LEU A 488 -11.63 -12.23 13.05
C LEU A 488 -12.73 -12.07 14.10
N GLU A 489 -12.32 -11.82 15.35
CA GLU A 489 -13.25 -11.44 16.41
C GLU A 489 -13.68 -9.99 16.20
N HIS A 490 -14.87 -9.82 15.61
CA HIS A 490 -15.69 -8.60 15.58
C HIS A 490 -14.95 -7.26 15.36
N GLU A 491 -15.11 -6.74 14.14
CA GLU A 491 -14.86 -5.35 13.69
C GLU A 491 -13.42 -4.94 13.40
N ARG A 492 -12.40 -5.78 13.63
CA ARG A 492 -11.00 -5.48 13.25
C ARG A 492 -10.24 -6.75 12.86
N PRO A 493 -9.33 -6.72 11.86
CA PRO A 493 -8.47 -7.85 11.59
C PRO A 493 -7.46 -8.04 12.72
N MET A 494 -7.48 -9.22 13.35
CA MET A 494 -6.44 -9.65 14.27
C MET A 494 -5.76 -10.92 13.73
N MET A 495 -4.45 -10.83 13.50
CA MET A 495 -3.59 -11.98 13.27
C MET A 495 -3.32 -12.65 14.61
N ILE A 496 -4.02 -13.75 14.88
CA ILE A 496 -3.62 -14.65 15.97
C ILE A 496 -2.57 -15.60 15.39
N THR A 497 -1.31 -15.17 15.32
CA THR A 497 -0.20 -16.12 15.30
C THR A 497 0.13 -16.46 16.74
N GLY A 498 -0.62 -17.38 17.34
CA GLY A 498 -0.40 -17.76 18.72
C GLY A 498 -1.42 -18.77 19.23
N GLY A 499 -0.97 -20.01 19.42
CA GLY A 499 -1.71 -21.03 20.17
C GLY A 499 -2.55 -21.95 19.29
N ALA A 500 -1.89 -23.00 18.80
CA ALA A 500 -2.45 -24.31 18.46
C ALA A 500 -2.92 -24.63 17.03
N LEU A 501 -3.07 -23.69 16.09
CA LEU A 501 -3.20 -24.07 14.66
C LEU A 501 -1.82 -24.36 14.03
N PRO A 502 -1.68 -25.34 13.11
CA PRO A 502 -0.38 -25.71 12.56
C PRO A 502 0.19 -24.54 11.75
N GLY A 503 1.47 -24.21 11.93
CA GLY A 503 2.15 -23.13 11.19
C GLY A 503 2.23 -23.36 9.67
N ARG A 504 1.71 -24.47 9.15
CA ARG A 504 1.65 -24.81 7.72
C ARG A 504 0.44 -25.71 7.43
N ILE A 505 -0.39 -25.29 6.48
CA ILE A 505 -1.52 -26.08 5.93
C ILE A 505 -1.00 -26.94 4.78
N PRO A 506 -1.52 -28.17 4.57
CA PRO A 506 -1.32 -28.85 3.29
C PRO A 506 -1.86 -28.01 2.14
N ALA A 507 -1.16 -28.01 1.00
CA ALA A 507 -1.69 -27.43 -0.23
C ALA A 507 -3.07 -28.04 -0.52
N CYS A 508 -4.10 -27.21 -0.48
CA CYS A 508 -5.49 -27.62 -0.57
C CYS A 508 -6.16 -27.03 -1.81
N THR A 509 -7.24 -27.67 -2.24
CA THR A 509 -8.06 -27.32 -3.42
C THR A 509 -9.49 -26.96 -3.04
N GLY A 510 -9.76 -26.88 -1.73
CA GLY A 510 -11.03 -26.57 -1.11
C GLY A 510 -10.84 -26.49 0.40
N PHE A 511 -11.55 -25.57 1.03
CA PHE A 511 -11.44 -25.32 2.47
C PHE A 511 -12.75 -24.71 2.97
N ASP A 512 -13.22 -25.15 4.13
CA ASP A 512 -14.33 -24.55 4.85
C ASP A 512 -14.30 -24.93 6.34
N ALA A 513 -15.16 -24.31 7.15
CA ALA A 513 -15.21 -24.50 8.60
C ALA A 513 -16.64 -24.70 9.10
N ALA A 514 -16.85 -25.65 10.03
CA ALA A 514 -18.13 -25.84 10.71
C ALA A 514 -17.95 -26.59 12.02
N ASP A 515 -18.75 -26.24 13.04
CA ASP A 515 -18.80 -26.94 14.34
C ASP A 515 -17.43 -27.11 15.03
N GLY A 516 -16.58 -26.08 14.98
CA GLY A 516 -15.23 -26.10 15.53
C GLY A 516 -14.22 -26.95 14.74
N LEU A 517 -14.57 -27.39 13.53
CA LEU A 517 -13.73 -28.18 12.64
C LEU A 517 -13.37 -27.40 11.38
N LEU A 518 -12.16 -27.65 10.86
CA LEU A 518 -11.69 -27.18 9.55
C LEU A 518 -11.62 -28.38 8.60
N PHE A 519 -12.16 -28.20 7.39
CA PHE A 519 -12.22 -29.22 6.36
C PHE A 519 -11.32 -28.81 5.18
N PHE A 520 -10.51 -29.74 4.67
CA PHE A 520 -9.57 -29.48 3.58
C PHE A 520 -9.69 -30.54 2.49
N SER A 521 -9.82 -30.11 1.24
CA SER A 521 -9.59 -30.96 0.07
C SER A 521 -8.11 -31.00 -0.26
N VAL A 522 -7.52 -32.18 -0.24
CA VAL A 522 -6.10 -32.40 -0.59
C VAL A 522 -6.06 -33.22 -1.88
N TRP A 523 -6.15 -32.51 -3.02
CA TRP A 523 -6.18 -33.12 -4.34
C TRP A 523 -5.02 -34.10 -4.59
N SER A 524 -3.80 -33.72 -4.22
CA SER A 524 -2.59 -34.53 -4.43
C SER A 524 -2.65 -35.91 -3.77
N ASN A 525 -3.47 -36.06 -2.73
CA ASN A 525 -3.57 -37.28 -1.93
C ASN A 525 -4.89 -38.02 -2.13
N ASN A 526 -5.85 -37.46 -2.88
CA ASN A 526 -7.23 -37.98 -2.95
C ASN A 526 -7.89 -38.08 -1.55
N GLU A 527 -7.76 -37.02 -0.75
CA GLU A 527 -8.23 -37.01 0.64
C GLU A 527 -9.01 -35.74 0.97
N ILE A 528 -10.04 -35.87 1.81
CA ILE A 528 -10.54 -34.80 2.67
C ILE A 528 -9.92 -34.97 4.06
N ARG A 529 -9.36 -33.92 4.63
CA ARG A 529 -8.86 -33.90 6.01
C ARG A 529 -9.75 -33.05 6.89
N VAL A 530 -9.99 -33.51 8.11
CA VAL A 530 -10.76 -32.80 9.13
C VAL A 530 -9.85 -32.50 10.31
N MET A 531 -9.80 -31.24 10.71
CA MET A 531 -8.92 -30.73 11.75
C MET A 531 -9.73 -30.04 12.84
N ASN A 532 -9.35 -30.20 14.10
CA ASN A 532 -9.87 -29.37 15.18
C ASN A 532 -9.34 -27.94 15.06
N ALA A 533 -10.24 -26.96 15.04
CA ALA A 533 -9.84 -25.56 14.96
C ALA A 533 -9.17 -25.04 16.23
N SER A 534 -9.40 -25.71 17.38
CA SER A 534 -8.85 -25.30 18.68
C SER A 534 -7.40 -25.70 18.90
N ASP A 535 -6.95 -26.80 18.30
CA ASP A 535 -5.63 -27.39 18.57
C ASP A 535 -4.86 -27.88 17.34
N GLY A 536 -5.43 -27.69 16.14
CA GLY A 536 -4.76 -28.04 14.89
C GLY A 536 -4.62 -29.54 14.63
N ALA A 537 -5.17 -30.39 15.48
CA ALA A 537 -5.05 -31.84 15.33
C ALA A 537 -5.94 -32.34 14.17
N ILE A 538 -5.37 -33.15 13.26
CA ILE A 538 -6.15 -33.88 12.27
C ILE A 538 -6.91 -35.00 12.97
N VAL A 539 -8.24 -34.93 12.98
CA VAL A 539 -9.14 -35.89 13.64
C VAL A 539 -9.72 -36.92 12.69
N LYS A 540 -9.73 -36.65 11.38
CA LYS A 540 -10.22 -37.59 10.35
C LYS A 540 -9.55 -37.35 9.01
N THR A 541 -9.34 -38.44 8.26
CA THR A 541 -8.99 -38.43 6.83
C THR A 541 -9.99 -39.32 6.09
N ILE A 542 -10.51 -38.84 4.97
CA ILE A 542 -11.54 -39.50 4.16
C ILE A 542 -11.06 -39.59 2.72
N ASN A 543 -11.05 -40.79 2.14
CA ASN A 543 -10.62 -40.98 0.76
C ASN A 543 -11.71 -40.48 -0.20
N VAL A 544 -11.37 -39.49 -1.01
CA VAL A 544 -12.24 -38.94 -2.05
C VAL A 544 -11.39 -38.75 -3.30
N PRO A 545 -11.78 -39.26 -4.47
CA PRO A 545 -11.01 -39.06 -5.69
C PRO A 545 -10.95 -37.57 -6.08
N SER A 546 -9.75 -37.06 -6.29
CA SER A 546 -9.43 -35.72 -6.76
C SER A 546 -10.39 -34.62 -6.24
N PRO A 547 -10.45 -34.42 -4.91
CA PRO A 547 -11.40 -33.49 -4.30
C PRO A 547 -11.02 -32.05 -4.65
N ALA A 548 -12.02 -31.20 -4.85
CA ALA A 548 -11.90 -29.78 -5.17
C ALA A 548 -12.67 -28.95 -4.13
N CYS A 549 -13.46 -27.96 -4.55
CA CYS A 549 -14.27 -27.15 -3.63
C CYS A 549 -15.20 -28.02 -2.78
N LEU A 550 -15.37 -27.60 -1.53
CA LEU A 550 -16.28 -28.20 -0.55
C LEU A 550 -17.04 -27.10 0.17
N ASP A 551 -18.17 -27.48 0.77
CA ASP A 551 -19.02 -26.64 1.61
C ASP A 551 -19.42 -27.46 2.84
N ALA A 552 -19.00 -27.02 4.02
CA ALA A 552 -19.19 -27.69 5.29
C ALA A 552 -20.40 -27.09 6.02
N VAL A 553 -21.55 -27.74 5.89
CA VAL A 553 -22.79 -27.29 6.56
C VAL A 553 -22.76 -27.59 8.06
N SER A 554 -22.18 -28.72 8.42
CA SER A 554 -21.96 -29.15 9.81
C SER A 554 -20.87 -30.22 9.86
N ARG A 555 -20.53 -30.67 11.07
CA ARG A 555 -19.63 -31.81 11.26
C ARG A 555 -20.09 -33.12 10.61
N ASP A 556 -21.38 -33.24 10.31
CA ASP A 556 -22.02 -34.44 9.77
C ASP A 556 -22.46 -34.30 8.31
N VAL A 557 -22.37 -33.09 7.74
CA VAL A 557 -22.82 -32.80 6.37
C VAL A 557 -21.82 -31.90 5.67
N VAL A 558 -21.06 -32.50 4.76
CA VAL A 558 -20.12 -31.79 3.89
C VAL A 558 -20.42 -32.13 2.44
N TYR A 559 -20.63 -31.11 1.62
CA TYR A 559 -20.75 -31.26 0.16
C TYR A 559 -19.38 -31.11 -0.47
N VAL A 560 -19.00 -32.02 -1.38
CA VAL A 560 -17.68 -32.03 -2.00
C VAL A 560 -17.78 -32.25 -3.50
N LEU A 561 -17.05 -31.46 -4.28
CA LEU A 561 -16.84 -31.72 -5.69
C LEU A 561 -15.67 -32.69 -5.88
N SER A 562 -15.94 -33.88 -6.40
CA SER A 562 -14.95 -34.89 -6.74
C SER A 562 -14.68 -34.87 -8.26
N CYS A 563 -13.40 -34.90 -8.63
CA CYS A 563 -12.92 -34.88 -10.02
C CYS A 563 -13.47 -33.70 -10.86
N ARG A 564 -14.00 -32.65 -10.22
CA ARG A 564 -14.77 -31.56 -10.87
C ARG A 564 -15.94 -32.04 -11.74
N ARG A 565 -16.48 -33.22 -11.46
CA ARG A 565 -17.55 -33.86 -12.26
C ARG A 565 -18.67 -34.47 -11.41
N THR A 566 -18.43 -34.65 -10.12
CA THR A 566 -19.33 -35.36 -9.23
C THR A 566 -19.57 -34.53 -7.97
N LEU A 567 -20.84 -34.35 -7.61
CA LEU A 567 -21.27 -33.78 -6.33
C LEU A 567 -21.49 -34.91 -5.33
N LEU A 568 -20.72 -34.90 -4.25
CA LEU A 568 -20.82 -35.84 -3.15
C LEU A 568 -21.44 -35.15 -1.92
N ARG A 569 -22.21 -35.91 -1.15
CA ARG A 569 -22.55 -35.61 0.24
C ARG A 569 -21.81 -36.60 1.14
N ILE A 570 -21.00 -36.07 2.04
CA ILE A 570 -20.18 -36.84 2.96
C ILE A 570 -20.70 -36.61 4.37
N ASN A 571 -20.80 -37.69 5.15
CA ASN A 571 -20.89 -37.63 6.61
C ASN A 571 -19.52 -37.99 7.19
N PRO A 572 -18.71 -36.99 7.61
CA PRO A 572 -17.36 -37.23 8.11
C PRO A 572 -17.31 -38.12 9.37
N ALA A 573 -18.27 -37.95 10.28
CA ALA A 573 -18.34 -38.70 11.52
C ALA A 573 -18.63 -40.18 11.26
N ALA A 574 -19.61 -40.47 10.41
CA ALA A 574 -20.00 -41.83 10.03
C ALA A 574 -19.07 -42.45 8.97
N GLY A 575 -18.32 -41.64 8.22
CA GLY A 575 -17.52 -42.09 7.07
C GLY A 575 -18.36 -42.46 5.84
N GLU A 576 -19.61 -42.00 5.76
CA GLU A 576 -20.51 -42.29 4.65
C GLU A 576 -20.29 -41.30 3.50
N ILE A 577 -20.27 -41.81 2.27
CA ILE A 577 -20.16 -41.01 1.05
C ILE A 577 -21.33 -41.37 0.14
N ARG A 578 -22.13 -40.38 -0.23
CA ARG A 578 -23.24 -40.53 -1.18
C ARG A 578 -23.02 -39.63 -2.38
N THR A 579 -23.08 -40.20 -3.57
CA THR A 579 -23.15 -39.43 -4.82
C THR A 579 -24.54 -38.83 -4.98
N LEU A 580 -24.61 -37.52 -5.20
CA LEU A 580 -25.85 -36.79 -5.46
C LEU A 580 -26.02 -36.50 -6.95
N ALA A 581 -24.95 -36.09 -7.63
CA ALA A 581 -24.96 -35.84 -9.07
C ALA A 581 -23.62 -36.21 -9.69
N ASP A 582 -23.65 -36.67 -10.93
CA ASP A 582 -22.48 -37.03 -11.73
C ASP A 582 -22.52 -36.33 -13.09
N ASN A 583 -21.41 -36.40 -13.81
CA ASN A 583 -21.25 -35.84 -15.16
C ASN A 583 -21.49 -34.32 -15.24
N LEU A 584 -21.18 -33.60 -14.17
CA LEU A 584 -21.26 -32.15 -14.12
C LEU A 584 -20.29 -31.53 -15.13
N PRO A 585 -20.67 -30.42 -15.79
CA PRO A 585 -19.82 -29.72 -16.75
C PRO A 585 -18.81 -28.87 -15.98
N GLU A 586 -17.65 -29.46 -15.67
CA GLU A 586 -16.52 -28.80 -15.02
C GLU A 586 -16.93 -27.99 -13.77
N ALA A 587 -17.26 -28.69 -12.69
CA ALA A 587 -17.71 -28.07 -11.45
C ALA A 587 -16.54 -27.45 -10.66
N HIS A 588 -16.69 -26.18 -10.25
CA HIS A 588 -15.66 -25.44 -9.52
C HIS A 588 -16.09 -24.92 -8.15
N GLY A 589 -17.34 -24.46 -8.00
CA GLY A 589 -17.86 -23.97 -6.72
C GLY A 589 -19.06 -24.79 -6.22
N VAL A 590 -19.22 -24.93 -4.91
CA VAL A 590 -20.39 -25.54 -4.28
C VAL A 590 -20.84 -24.71 -3.07
N ALA A 591 -22.15 -24.60 -2.85
CA ALA A 591 -22.73 -24.01 -1.65
C ALA A 591 -24.10 -24.62 -1.36
N ALA A 592 -24.43 -24.83 -0.09
CA ALA A 592 -25.74 -25.26 0.37
C ALA A 592 -26.55 -24.06 0.88
N GLY A 593 -27.83 -24.00 0.50
CA GLY A 593 -28.79 -23.07 1.06
C GLY A 593 -29.49 -23.65 2.29
N ALA A 594 -29.95 -22.76 3.18
CA ALA A 594 -30.81 -23.14 4.31
C ALA A 594 -32.16 -23.75 3.88
N ASP A 595 -32.50 -23.63 2.59
CA ASP A 595 -33.68 -24.24 1.96
C ASP A 595 -33.44 -25.69 1.51
N GLY A 596 -32.26 -26.27 1.79
CA GLY A 596 -31.88 -27.62 1.40
C GLY A 596 -31.46 -27.78 -0.06
N ARG A 597 -31.37 -26.68 -0.83
CA ARG A 597 -30.85 -26.70 -2.20
C ARG A 597 -29.34 -26.62 -2.21
N ILE A 598 -28.73 -27.32 -3.16
CA ILE A 598 -27.28 -27.33 -3.39
C ILE A 598 -26.99 -26.65 -4.72
N TYR A 599 -26.15 -25.62 -4.66
CA TYR A 599 -25.75 -24.79 -5.79
C TYR A 599 -24.37 -25.22 -6.25
N VAL A 600 -24.20 -25.47 -7.55
CA VAL A 600 -22.94 -25.92 -8.15
C VAL A 600 -22.56 -25.01 -9.31
N GLY A 601 -21.45 -24.30 -9.18
CA GLY A 601 -20.91 -23.42 -10.21
C GLY A 601 -20.11 -24.18 -11.25
N THR A 602 -20.41 -23.95 -12.52
CA THR A 602 -19.81 -24.66 -13.66
C THR A 602 -18.90 -23.76 -14.48
N ARG A 603 -17.95 -24.38 -15.20
CA ARG A 603 -17.07 -23.73 -16.19
C ARG A 603 -17.17 -24.43 -17.54
N GLY A 604 -16.12 -24.33 -18.37
CA GLY A 604 -15.96 -25.14 -19.57
C GLY A 604 -17.05 -24.91 -20.61
N GLY A 605 -17.53 -23.67 -20.75
CA GLY A 605 -18.58 -23.30 -21.70
C GLY A 605 -20.03 -23.39 -21.20
N ASP A 606 -20.29 -23.91 -19.99
CA ASP A 606 -21.64 -23.81 -19.38
C ASP A 606 -21.81 -22.48 -18.62
N ASN A 607 -20.89 -22.15 -17.71
CA ASN A 607 -20.84 -20.92 -16.89
C ASN A 607 -22.17 -20.54 -16.21
N ARG A 608 -22.82 -21.52 -15.59
CA ARG A 608 -24.04 -21.31 -14.81
C ARG A 608 -23.87 -21.87 -13.41
N VAL A 609 -24.82 -21.55 -12.54
CA VAL A 609 -24.98 -22.27 -11.29
C VAL A 609 -26.11 -23.26 -11.45
N LEU A 610 -25.80 -24.55 -11.40
CA LEU A 610 -26.77 -25.64 -11.39
C LEU A 610 -27.32 -25.83 -9.98
N ILE A 611 -28.62 -26.15 -9.88
CA ILE A 611 -29.32 -26.32 -8.61
C ILE A 611 -29.75 -27.77 -8.46
N PHE A 612 -29.46 -28.37 -7.32
CA PHE A 612 -29.86 -29.72 -6.95
C PHE A 612 -30.63 -29.72 -5.62
N GLY A 613 -31.49 -30.72 -5.42
CA GLY A 613 -31.98 -31.07 -4.09
C GLY A 613 -30.93 -31.81 -3.26
N ASP A 614 -31.15 -31.93 -1.96
CA ASP A 614 -30.35 -32.75 -1.05
C ASP A 614 -30.37 -34.25 -1.40
N ASP A 615 -31.35 -34.68 -2.17
CA ASP A 615 -31.48 -36.01 -2.77
C ASP A 615 -30.71 -36.19 -4.09
N GLY A 616 -30.16 -35.10 -4.65
CA GLY A 616 -29.45 -35.07 -5.94
C GLY A 616 -30.32 -34.75 -7.15
N THR A 617 -31.63 -34.51 -6.97
CA THR A 617 -32.53 -34.18 -8.08
C THR A 617 -32.24 -32.80 -8.67
N PRO A 618 -32.09 -32.65 -10.00
CA PRO A 618 -31.93 -31.34 -10.62
C PRO A 618 -33.17 -30.46 -10.40
N ARG A 619 -32.97 -29.19 -10.01
CA ARG A 619 -34.03 -28.22 -9.70
C ARG A 619 -34.02 -26.99 -10.61
N GLY A 620 -32.90 -26.71 -11.29
CA GLY A 620 -32.80 -25.59 -12.22
C GLY A 620 -31.37 -25.12 -12.42
N ALA A 621 -31.24 -23.93 -13.00
CA ALA A 621 -29.97 -23.23 -13.13
C ALA A 621 -30.16 -21.71 -13.04
N ILE A 622 -29.15 -20.99 -12.55
CA ILE A 622 -29.06 -19.53 -12.48
C ILE A 622 -28.01 -19.05 -13.50
N GLY A 623 -28.31 -17.94 -14.17
CA GLY A 623 -27.46 -17.32 -15.18
C GLY A 623 -27.71 -17.83 -16.60
N ARG A 624 -27.07 -17.16 -17.56
CA ARG A 624 -27.15 -17.48 -18.98
C ARG A 624 -26.05 -18.46 -19.38
N GLN A 625 -26.42 -19.51 -20.12
CA GLN A 625 -25.47 -20.52 -20.59
C GLN A 625 -24.49 -19.92 -21.61
N GLY A 626 -23.21 -20.33 -21.54
CA GLY A 626 -22.18 -19.99 -22.52
C GLY A 626 -21.06 -19.12 -21.98
N GLU A 627 -20.15 -18.69 -22.86
CA GLU A 627 -19.07 -17.77 -22.51
C GLU A 627 -19.49 -16.30 -22.64
N ARG A 628 -18.92 -15.42 -21.81
CA ARG A 628 -19.06 -13.97 -21.99
C ARG A 628 -18.24 -13.51 -23.20
N ALA A 629 -18.92 -13.07 -24.25
CA ALA A 629 -18.31 -12.54 -25.47
C ALA A 629 -18.12 -11.01 -25.41
N ALA A 630 -17.16 -10.50 -26.19
CA ALA A 630 -17.02 -9.05 -26.40
C ALA A 630 -18.27 -8.49 -27.11
N GLY A 631 -18.83 -7.39 -26.61
CA GLY A 631 -20.06 -6.80 -27.13
C GLY A 631 -20.85 -6.07 -26.04
N PRO A 632 -22.15 -5.79 -26.27
CA PRO A 632 -23.03 -5.24 -25.25
C PRO A 632 -22.99 -6.06 -23.96
N TRP A 633 -22.89 -5.37 -22.82
CA TRP A 633 -22.83 -6.02 -21.51
C TRP A 633 -24.11 -6.79 -21.21
N ALA A 634 -23.98 -8.10 -21.00
CA ALA A 634 -25.06 -8.96 -20.56
C ALA A 634 -24.81 -9.34 -19.09
N PRO A 635 -25.48 -8.68 -18.14
CA PRO A 635 -25.18 -8.86 -16.72
C PRO A 635 -25.49 -10.29 -16.24
N GLU A 636 -26.44 -10.98 -16.87
CA GLU A 636 -26.80 -12.37 -16.58
C GLU A 636 -25.75 -13.41 -17.02
N GLN A 637 -24.76 -13.01 -17.84
CA GLN A 637 -23.74 -13.89 -18.40
C GLN A 637 -22.52 -13.94 -17.47
N MET A 638 -22.38 -15.05 -16.74
CA MET A 638 -21.21 -15.32 -15.91
C MET A 638 -20.08 -15.97 -16.72
N LYS A 639 -18.88 -16.02 -16.15
CA LYS A 639 -17.67 -16.61 -16.71
C LYS A 639 -16.74 -17.07 -15.60
N ASN A 640 -16.18 -18.27 -15.74
CA ASN A 640 -15.17 -18.81 -14.83
C ASN A 640 -15.60 -18.76 -13.34
N ILE A 641 -16.80 -19.24 -13.03
CA ILE A 641 -17.30 -19.34 -11.65
C ILE A 641 -16.32 -20.18 -10.80
N GLU A 642 -15.80 -19.63 -9.70
CA GLU A 642 -14.85 -20.33 -8.80
C GLU A 642 -15.49 -20.72 -7.47
N ALA A 643 -16.17 -19.78 -6.81
CA ALA A 643 -16.69 -19.95 -5.46
C ALA A 643 -18.11 -19.39 -5.32
N LEU A 644 -18.83 -19.97 -4.37
CA LEU A 644 -20.24 -19.68 -4.10
C LEU A 644 -20.44 -19.51 -2.59
N ALA A 645 -21.40 -18.67 -2.19
CA ALA A 645 -21.91 -18.64 -0.83
C ALA A 645 -23.40 -18.24 -0.84
N VAL A 646 -24.21 -18.84 0.02
CA VAL A 646 -25.61 -18.44 0.20
C VAL A 646 -25.74 -17.66 1.50
N ASP A 647 -26.21 -16.42 1.42
CA ASP A 647 -26.43 -15.60 2.60
C ASP A 647 -27.80 -15.87 3.26
N ARG A 648 -27.97 -15.33 4.48
CA ARG A 648 -29.20 -15.53 5.28
C ARG A 648 -30.48 -14.99 4.64
N ASN A 649 -30.38 -14.11 3.63
CA ASN A 649 -31.53 -13.57 2.92
C ASN A 649 -31.94 -14.45 1.73
N GLY A 650 -31.27 -15.60 1.54
CA GLY A 650 -31.50 -16.45 0.38
C GLY A 650 -30.94 -15.82 -0.90
N ARG A 651 -29.78 -15.18 -0.81
CA ARG A 651 -29.07 -14.69 -1.99
C ARG A 651 -27.76 -15.44 -2.18
N LEU A 652 -27.51 -15.81 -3.44
CA LEU A 652 -26.33 -16.53 -3.87
C LEU A 652 -25.28 -15.54 -4.37
N TRP A 653 -24.15 -15.49 -3.68
CA TRP A 653 -22.95 -14.78 -4.07
C TRP A 653 -22.11 -15.68 -4.95
N VAL A 654 -21.65 -15.15 -6.09
CA VAL A 654 -20.87 -15.88 -7.08
C VAL A 654 -19.59 -15.12 -7.40
N MET A 655 -18.45 -15.78 -7.23
CA MET A 655 -17.12 -15.26 -7.54
C MET A 655 -16.70 -15.69 -8.95
N GLU A 656 -16.41 -14.73 -9.82
CA GLU A 656 -15.88 -15.00 -11.16
C GLU A 656 -14.36 -14.88 -11.16
N HIS A 657 -13.63 -15.96 -11.43
CA HIS A 657 -12.17 -15.97 -11.55
C HIS A 657 -11.75 -15.32 -12.86
N GLU A 658 -11.94 -14.00 -12.94
CA GLU A 658 -11.67 -13.17 -14.08
C GLU A 658 -10.95 -11.91 -13.65
N MET A 659 -10.07 -11.42 -14.53
CA MET A 659 -9.35 -10.17 -14.33
C MET A 659 -10.01 -8.99 -15.04
N SER A 660 -10.85 -9.25 -16.05
CA SER A 660 -11.35 -8.25 -16.98
C SER A 660 -12.82 -8.49 -17.37
N PRO A 661 -13.79 -8.04 -16.57
CA PRO A 661 -13.59 -7.40 -15.26
C PRO A 661 -13.53 -8.42 -14.12
N LYS A 662 -12.87 -8.05 -13.02
CA LYS A 662 -12.99 -8.74 -11.73
C LYS A 662 -14.41 -8.53 -11.22
N ARG A 663 -15.22 -9.58 -11.14
CA ARG A 663 -16.66 -9.43 -10.91
C ARG A 663 -17.17 -10.45 -9.89
N ILE A 664 -18.11 -9.96 -9.08
CA ILE A 664 -18.87 -10.71 -8.10
C ILE A 664 -20.34 -10.39 -8.36
N VAL A 665 -21.20 -11.39 -8.35
CA VAL A 665 -22.64 -11.19 -8.55
C VAL A 665 -23.47 -11.82 -7.48
N VAL A 666 -24.61 -11.19 -7.21
CA VAL A 666 -25.56 -11.61 -6.19
C VAL A 666 -26.89 -11.90 -6.86
N TRP A 667 -27.39 -13.11 -6.64
CA TRP A 667 -28.61 -13.63 -7.24
C TRP A 667 -29.63 -13.98 -6.18
N ASN A 668 -30.90 -13.70 -6.42
CA ASN A 668 -31.98 -14.18 -5.59
C ASN A 668 -32.18 -15.69 -5.81
N THR A 669 -32.04 -16.53 -4.78
CA THR A 669 -32.12 -18.00 -4.99
C THR A 669 -33.54 -18.48 -5.31
N ALA A 670 -34.56 -17.75 -4.86
CA ALA A 670 -35.96 -18.13 -5.07
C ALA A 670 -36.47 -17.79 -6.48
N SER A 671 -36.10 -16.62 -7.00
CA SER A 671 -36.54 -16.15 -8.33
C SER A 671 -35.53 -16.37 -9.44
N GLY A 672 -34.24 -16.58 -9.11
CA GLY A 672 -33.15 -16.62 -10.07
C GLY A 672 -32.80 -15.27 -10.69
N ALA A 673 -33.34 -14.16 -10.16
CA ALA A 673 -33.05 -12.82 -10.64
C ALA A 673 -31.69 -12.31 -10.15
N LEU A 674 -30.95 -11.61 -11.02
CA LEU A 674 -29.75 -10.89 -10.63
C LEU A 674 -30.12 -9.65 -9.82
N GLU A 675 -29.57 -9.53 -8.61
CA GLU A 675 -29.82 -8.40 -7.71
C GLU A 675 -28.67 -7.40 -7.70
N GLN A 676 -27.41 -7.84 -7.85
CA GLN A 676 -26.25 -6.98 -7.73
C GLN A 676 -25.08 -7.41 -8.61
N GLU A 677 -24.36 -6.42 -9.16
CA GLU A 677 -23.03 -6.57 -9.75
C GLU A 677 -22.02 -5.75 -8.96
N LEU A 678 -20.92 -6.40 -8.59
CA LEU A 678 -19.84 -5.83 -7.81
C LEU A 678 -18.54 -6.04 -8.57
N PHE A 679 -17.75 -4.98 -8.70
CA PHE A 679 -16.52 -5.00 -9.50
C PHE A 679 -15.30 -4.74 -8.63
N GLY A 680 -14.25 -5.54 -8.85
CA GLY A 680 -12.92 -5.37 -8.26
C GLY A 680 -12.06 -4.37 -9.05
N PRO A 681 -10.82 -4.13 -8.59
CA PRO A 681 -9.96 -3.03 -9.04
C PRO A 681 -9.16 -3.30 -10.30
#